data_AF-A0A349L2L5-F1
#
_entry.id   AF-A0A349L2L5-F1
#
_cell.length_a   1.000
_cell.length_b   1.000
_cell.length_c   1.000
_cell.angle_alpha   90.00
_cell.angle_beta   90.00
_cell.angle_gamma   90.00
#
_symmetry.space_group_name_H-M   'P 1'
#
loop_
_entity.id
_entity.type
_entity.pdbx_description
1 polymer ?
#
loop_
_entity_poly.entity_id
_entity_poly.type
_entity_poly.pdbx_seq_one_letter_code
_entity_poly.pdbx_strand_id
1 'polypeptide(L)'
;EEVAASQVDLVLFMPSGYAHANKERTEANAYATLMELETAMRDMNAQVRWADPDSLVGKGAPFDDVYFVDTANLANNATQDVKDVYQMVADSLFEDFASADFANSKRSIAVNQQQHKLGPFNPRVPEQRFGDMRLSYSKVYSAFGQCVLDTQQSLREDIRAYELSALMVKAFFGLLGSDGKAARRAGDAERDVFMREQLAMGAHPFDAFPDFKKGTVDVTPFQEYALIDLLLLDKDERSLLERVESKVQLEIDRVMGAFELKLWREKVVELLPQLERDAIREAGAIAETSEDRIKRHTADLLQALKGRAREQLYALLDDRKQGGLEFVLSLLEQIKARITQRDLVTVERNGKRYRDIRDALRTRQVEESLNNLGQAAGKMFGRDAQAREVMSHLKRDIADYLRFHLLAVAAGQAVELLNTLSLWLGEAKAVDEAGQAVWSGVAGEFQEGRRCVEAMLAAIVQRIEQLRADARQEHATYMKLASDALPEPVELNGDGGAWSEEVLQEFGGSARLFPQLGDEALRANLLLKLFRRAQSQLATAGAPPAGAPAAGAAADPLLERLQAMSPQERQRIFAEWIKSAMPWVNARFSAEFTPREDQFKCFIGVGDADAWGRMAGEIRAAVPSGHFHGDLLRVVSSGIAGKAVCYIELSGYPMTVLRGLPTWRASYQIENPKIPTHLHFDSTRFRHPIAPSMDELNGLADDYEVFLQAIALGVIRRKPDLSEREALFQPRGQYLFEVEPGSGEWLQIGNEFAIRSNGLPSYYRNQVRMAAQQRLARVGPRQMLLLAALMRHYQLRVYQPKLEVGETGAELPSPSLPHVTAKRLYEAWFKRARAMDAAVGQADLERALELLPVWSEQVNDSAADAYRWEVQQAQDKRVIRAEYLASESMAGTVLAAAPPAARAGAGASYKVFLNQVQQGPFSLEEMALRIGRGEIGADTKIWNMRWTPRVDQWQLAGEMSELAALFDNAIPDPESDIPDPE
;
A
#
# COMPACT_ATOMS: atom_id res chain seq x y z
N GLU A 1 12.44 -6.87 18.02
CA GLU A 1 11.84 -6.25 19.22
C GLU A 1 10.91 -5.09 18.87
N GLU A 2 11.27 -4.18 17.98
CA GLU A 2 10.43 -3.03 17.55
C GLU A 2 9.02 -3.43 17.03
N VAL A 3 8.93 -4.48 16.19
CA VAL A 3 7.65 -5.01 15.69
C VAL A 3 6.82 -5.69 16.79
N ALA A 4 7.46 -6.26 17.81
CA ALA A 4 6.78 -6.95 18.91
C ALA A 4 6.20 -6.01 19.97
N ALA A 5 6.53 -4.71 19.89
CA ALA A 5 6.01 -3.65 20.76
C ALA A 5 5.05 -2.68 20.05
N SER A 6 4.81 -2.87 18.74
CA SER A 6 3.88 -2.05 17.97
C SER A 6 2.45 -2.51 18.21
N GLN A 7 1.52 -1.57 18.38
CA GLN A 7 0.08 -1.88 18.42
C GLN A 7 -0.39 -2.35 17.05
N VAL A 8 -1.14 -3.43 17.00
CA VAL A 8 -1.69 -4.01 15.78
C VAL A 8 -3.21 -4.06 15.86
N ASP A 9 -3.85 -3.21 15.07
CA ASP A 9 -5.30 -3.15 14.95
C ASP A 9 -5.78 -3.90 13.70
N LEU A 10 -6.82 -4.72 13.84
CA LEU A 10 -7.50 -5.39 12.72
C LEU A 10 -8.81 -4.69 12.40
N VAL A 11 -8.98 -4.23 11.16
CA VAL A 11 -10.29 -3.81 10.63
C VAL A 11 -10.85 -4.93 9.76
N LEU A 12 -11.90 -5.60 10.24
CA LEU A 12 -12.52 -6.75 9.57
C LEU A 12 -13.85 -6.34 8.91
N PHE A 13 -13.90 -6.45 7.58
CA PHE A 13 -15.12 -6.26 6.81
C PHE A 13 -16.01 -7.51 6.87
N MET A 14 -17.26 -7.33 7.27
CA MET A 14 -18.22 -8.40 7.49
C MET A 14 -18.78 -8.97 6.16
N PRO A 15 -19.20 -10.25 6.13
CA PRO A 15 -19.55 -10.94 4.87
C PRO A 15 -20.80 -10.41 4.16
N SER A 16 -21.64 -9.64 4.86
CA SER A 16 -22.85 -8.99 4.34
C SER A 16 -22.60 -8.14 3.09
N GLY A 17 -21.48 -7.42 3.02
CA GLY A 17 -21.11 -6.60 1.85
C GLY A 17 -20.73 -7.41 0.61
N TYR A 18 -20.57 -8.72 0.75
CA TYR A 18 -20.08 -9.61 -0.30
C TYR A 18 -21.11 -10.71 -0.65
N ALA A 19 -22.36 -10.57 -0.19
CA ALA A 19 -23.39 -11.58 -0.38
C ALA A 19 -23.67 -11.93 -1.86
N HIS A 20 -23.35 -11.03 -2.80
CA HIS A 20 -23.46 -11.29 -4.25
C HIS A 20 -22.39 -12.26 -4.78
N ALA A 21 -21.26 -12.41 -4.09
CA ALA A 21 -20.17 -13.29 -4.45
C ALA A 21 -20.29 -14.62 -3.69
N ASN A 22 -21.08 -15.56 -4.22
CA ASN A 22 -21.32 -16.89 -3.63
C ASN A 22 -21.62 -16.83 -2.13
N LYS A 23 -22.83 -16.36 -1.81
CA LYS A 23 -23.31 -16.10 -0.44
C LYS A 23 -22.94 -17.19 0.57
N GLU A 24 -23.33 -18.45 0.31
CA GLU A 24 -23.13 -19.55 1.26
C GLU A 24 -21.65 -19.75 1.59
N ARG A 25 -20.77 -19.74 0.58
CA ARG A 25 -19.34 -19.93 0.78
C ARG A 25 -18.69 -18.76 1.51
N THR A 26 -19.06 -17.54 1.14
CA THR A 26 -18.53 -16.32 1.77
C THR A 26 -18.94 -16.22 3.23
N GLU A 27 -20.21 -16.52 3.54
CA GLU A 27 -20.70 -16.56 4.93
C GLU A 27 -20.06 -17.71 5.73
N ALA A 28 -19.87 -18.89 5.13
CA ALA A 28 -19.23 -20.04 5.77
C ALA A 28 -17.77 -19.77 6.14
N ASN A 29 -16.99 -19.22 5.20
CA ASN A 29 -15.59 -18.84 5.43
C ASN A 29 -15.47 -17.74 6.49
N ALA A 30 -16.37 -16.75 6.45
CA ALA A 30 -16.41 -15.71 7.47
C ALA A 30 -16.72 -16.30 8.85
N TYR A 31 -17.71 -17.18 8.96
CA TYR A 31 -18.04 -17.83 10.23
C TYR A 31 -16.87 -18.66 10.78
N ALA A 32 -16.18 -19.42 9.94
CA ALA A 32 -14.97 -20.16 10.31
C ALA A 32 -13.87 -19.22 10.81
N THR A 33 -13.63 -18.12 10.11
CA THR A 33 -12.66 -17.07 10.52
C THR A 33 -13.03 -16.46 11.87
N LEU A 34 -14.32 -16.20 12.12
CA LEU A 34 -14.80 -15.68 13.40
C LEU A 34 -14.64 -16.70 14.55
N MET A 35 -14.79 -18.01 14.28
CA MET A 35 -14.47 -19.06 15.26
C MET A 35 -12.98 -19.06 15.63
N GLU A 36 -12.11 -18.93 14.63
CA GLU A 36 -10.65 -18.85 14.82
C GLU A 36 -10.29 -17.58 15.62
N LEU A 37 -10.87 -16.45 15.25
CA LEU A 37 -10.65 -15.16 15.89
C LEU A 37 -11.11 -15.15 17.36
N GLU A 38 -12.31 -15.64 17.67
CA GLU A 38 -12.81 -15.78 19.05
C GLU A 38 -11.86 -16.63 19.91
N THR A 39 -11.35 -17.71 19.34
CA THR A 39 -10.43 -18.63 20.02
C THR A 39 -9.07 -17.97 20.25
N ALA A 40 -8.51 -17.32 19.22
CA ALA A 40 -7.18 -16.71 19.26
C ALA A 40 -7.13 -15.46 20.17
N MET A 41 -8.14 -14.59 20.09
CA MET A 41 -8.23 -13.39 20.93
C MET A 41 -8.43 -13.73 22.41
N ARG A 42 -8.89 -14.94 22.72
CA ARG A 42 -9.11 -15.41 24.09
C ARG A 42 -7.96 -16.22 24.68
N ASP A 43 -7.25 -17.00 23.87
CA ASP A 43 -6.09 -17.77 24.36
C ASP A 43 -4.96 -16.86 24.84
N MET A 44 -4.90 -15.62 24.33
CA MET A 44 -3.80 -14.67 24.54
C MET A 44 -2.41 -15.33 24.42
N ASN A 45 -2.30 -16.45 23.70
CA ASN A 45 -1.09 -17.28 23.58
C ASN A 45 -1.09 -18.07 22.28
N ALA A 46 -1.84 -17.62 21.28
CA ALA A 46 -1.81 -18.23 19.95
C ALA A 46 -0.42 -18.02 19.35
N GLN A 47 0.45 -19.02 19.49
CA GLN A 47 1.77 -19.02 18.89
C GLN A 47 1.62 -19.38 17.41
N VAL A 48 1.55 -18.38 16.53
CA VAL A 48 1.61 -18.61 15.09
C VAL A 48 3.06 -18.89 14.72
N ARG A 49 3.34 -20.07 14.15
CA ARG A 49 4.66 -20.44 13.63
C ARG A 49 4.57 -20.69 12.14
N TRP A 50 5.20 -19.83 11.34
CA TRP A 50 5.15 -19.91 9.88
C TRP A 50 6.18 -20.88 9.31
N ALA A 51 7.44 -20.75 9.71
CA ALA A 51 8.52 -21.71 9.46
C ALA A 51 9.68 -21.42 10.44
N ASP A 52 10.27 -22.45 11.05
CA ASP A 52 11.56 -22.27 11.74
C ASP A 52 12.65 -21.97 10.67
N PRO A 53 13.62 -21.08 10.95
CA PRO A 53 13.93 -20.40 12.21
C PRO A 53 13.26 -19.02 12.38
N ASP A 54 12.50 -18.54 11.40
CA ASP A 54 11.97 -17.16 11.34
C ASP A 54 10.58 -17.01 11.97
N SER A 55 10.17 -17.97 12.80
CA SER A 55 8.88 -17.95 13.48
C SER A 55 8.82 -16.83 14.53
N LEU A 56 8.18 -15.71 14.20
CA LEU A 56 7.83 -14.65 15.14
C LEU A 56 6.77 -15.14 16.14
N VAL A 57 7.20 -15.47 17.36
CA VAL A 57 6.28 -15.80 18.46
C VAL A 57 5.87 -14.52 19.15
N GLY A 58 4.67 -14.03 18.85
CA GLY A 58 4.04 -12.91 19.57
C GLY A 58 3.75 -13.27 21.03
N LYS A 59 3.72 -12.27 21.91
CA LYS A 59 3.16 -12.39 23.26
C LYS A 59 1.69 -11.99 23.18
N GLY A 60 0.77 -12.79 23.70
CA GLY A 60 -0.63 -12.34 23.82
C GLY A 60 -1.55 -12.77 22.68
N ALA A 61 -2.61 -11.98 22.52
CA ALA A 61 -3.54 -12.06 21.40
C ALA A 61 -2.85 -11.58 20.10
N PRO A 62 -3.31 -12.01 18.92
CA PRO A 62 -2.72 -11.60 17.65
C PRO A 62 -2.95 -10.12 17.29
N PHE A 63 -3.93 -9.47 17.91
CA PHE A 63 -4.30 -8.07 17.68
C PHE A 63 -4.54 -7.37 19.02
N ASP A 64 -4.25 -6.08 19.09
CA ASP A 64 -4.58 -5.23 20.25
C ASP A 64 -6.04 -4.81 20.21
N ASP A 65 -6.53 -4.41 19.02
CA ASP A 65 -7.93 -4.10 18.76
C ASP A 65 -8.46 -4.74 17.49
N VAL A 66 -9.75 -5.09 17.51
CA VAL A 66 -10.46 -5.67 16.38
C VAL A 66 -11.74 -4.88 16.13
N TYR A 67 -11.79 -4.20 14.98
CA TYR A 67 -12.92 -3.43 14.53
C TYR A 67 -13.76 -4.23 13.53
N PHE A 68 -15.03 -4.46 13.84
CA PHE A 68 -15.99 -5.01 12.87
C PHE A 68 -16.65 -3.87 12.08
N VAL A 69 -16.66 -4.02 10.75
CA VAL A 69 -17.28 -3.06 9.84
C VAL A 69 -18.18 -3.78 8.85
N ASP A 70 -19.45 -3.40 8.83
CA ASP A 70 -20.56 -4.03 8.10
C ASP A 70 -21.22 -2.99 7.17
N THR A 71 -22.13 -3.42 6.30
CA THR A 71 -22.89 -2.53 5.41
C THR A 71 -24.14 -1.93 6.06
N ALA A 72 -24.32 -2.13 7.37
CA ALA A 72 -25.34 -1.49 8.17
C ALA A 72 -24.76 -1.00 9.50
N ASN A 73 -25.29 0.11 10.01
CA ASN A 73 -24.85 0.73 11.25
C ASN A 73 -25.87 0.64 12.39
N LEU A 74 -25.47 1.08 13.58
CA LEU A 74 -26.31 1.02 14.79
C LEU A 74 -27.56 1.92 14.75
N ALA A 75 -27.59 2.92 13.87
CA ALA A 75 -28.78 3.75 13.62
C ALA A 75 -29.75 3.14 12.59
N ASN A 76 -29.47 1.92 12.11
CA ASN A 76 -30.19 1.24 11.03
C ASN A 76 -30.06 1.93 9.65
N ASN A 77 -29.02 2.76 9.45
CA ASN A 77 -28.61 3.10 8.09
C ASN A 77 -27.93 1.89 7.46
N ALA A 78 -28.16 1.67 6.16
CA ALA A 78 -27.53 0.58 5.42
C ALA A 78 -27.18 1.05 4.01
N THR A 79 -26.10 0.51 3.46
CA THR A 79 -25.67 0.71 2.07
C THR A 79 -25.74 -0.61 1.30
N GLN A 80 -25.98 -0.52 -0.01
CA GLN A 80 -25.90 -1.65 -0.93
C GLN A 80 -24.54 -1.75 -1.62
N ASP A 81 -23.71 -0.69 -1.54
CA ASP A 81 -22.36 -0.68 -2.10
C ASP A 81 -21.33 -0.75 -0.97
N VAL A 82 -20.59 -1.85 -0.89
CA VAL A 82 -19.53 -2.05 0.09
C VAL A 82 -18.42 -0.98 -0.04
N LYS A 83 -18.28 -0.34 -1.21
CA LYS A 83 -17.31 0.74 -1.42
C LYS A 83 -17.56 1.95 -0.54
N ASP A 84 -18.81 2.23 -0.15
CA ASP A 84 -19.14 3.31 0.79
C ASP A 84 -18.43 3.11 2.14
N VAL A 85 -18.35 1.85 2.57
CA VAL A 85 -17.70 1.45 3.81
C VAL A 85 -16.19 1.47 3.64
N TYR A 86 -15.65 1.07 2.49
CA TYR A 86 -14.22 1.21 2.21
C TYR A 86 -13.78 2.67 2.23
N GLN A 87 -14.56 3.55 1.61
CA GLN A 87 -14.29 4.98 1.59
C GLN A 87 -14.34 5.56 3.01
N MET A 88 -15.34 5.19 3.81
CA MET A 88 -15.41 5.59 5.22
C MET A 88 -14.17 5.17 6.02
N VAL A 89 -13.71 3.93 5.86
CA VAL A 89 -12.51 3.43 6.56
C VAL A 89 -11.27 4.17 6.07
N ALA A 90 -11.12 4.35 4.76
CA ALA A 90 -10.01 5.10 4.16
C ALA A 90 -9.99 6.55 4.66
N ASP A 91 -11.13 7.24 4.61
CA ASP A 91 -11.27 8.61 5.10
C ASP A 91 -10.93 8.71 6.58
N SER A 92 -11.33 7.73 7.40
CA SER A 92 -10.99 7.75 8.83
C SER A 92 -9.49 7.66 9.07
N LEU A 93 -8.79 6.84 8.28
CA LEU A 93 -7.33 6.75 8.32
C LEU A 93 -6.66 8.04 7.80
N PHE A 94 -7.13 8.61 6.70
CA PHE A 94 -6.55 9.84 6.14
C PHE A 94 -6.75 11.06 7.03
N GLU A 95 -7.91 11.20 7.68
CA GLU A 95 -8.16 12.29 8.64
C GLU A 95 -7.18 12.27 9.81
N ASP A 96 -6.78 11.10 10.27
CA ASP A 96 -5.80 10.96 11.35
C ASP A 96 -4.39 11.43 10.93
N PHE A 97 -4.08 11.44 9.63
CA PHE A 97 -2.85 12.04 9.09
C PHE A 97 -2.99 13.52 8.80
N ALA A 98 -4.18 13.99 8.42
CA ALA A 98 -4.43 15.37 8.04
C ALA A 98 -4.43 16.32 9.26
N SER A 99 -4.90 15.86 10.42
CA SER A 99 -4.96 16.66 11.64
C SER A 99 -4.40 15.91 12.85
N ALA A 100 -3.21 16.33 13.29
CA ALA A 100 -2.57 15.77 14.48
C ALA A 100 -3.41 16.01 15.75
N ASP A 101 -4.09 17.15 15.87
CA ASP A 101 -4.92 17.47 17.05
C ASP A 101 -6.18 16.61 17.12
N PHE A 102 -6.83 16.37 15.96
CA PHE A 102 -7.96 15.45 15.87
C PHE A 102 -7.55 14.01 16.21
N ALA A 103 -6.43 13.53 15.64
CA ALA A 103 -5.88 12.21 15.92
C ALA A 103 -5.47 12.04 17.40
N ASN A 104 -4.79 13.02 17.98
CA ASN A 104 -4.40 13.01 19.38
C ASN A 104 -5.61 12.99 20.31
N SER A 105 -6.67 13.72 19.96
CA SER A 105 -7.93 13.70 20.72
C SER A 105 -8.57 12.31 20.72
N LYS A 106 -8.64 11.62 19.57
CA LYS A 106 -9.10 10.22 19.48
C LYS A 106 -8.28 9.28 20.36
N ARG A 107 -6.94 9.40 20.32
CA ARG A 107 -6.01 8.54 21.09
C ARG A 107 -6.06 8.78 22.60
N SER A 108 -6.28 10.02 23.03
CA SER A 108 -6.22 10.41 24.45
C SER A 108 -7.24 9.66 25.34
N ILE A 109 -8.39 9.25 24.79
CA ILE A 109 -9.44 8.52 25.52
C ILE A 109 -9.33 7.01 25.30
N ALA A 110 -8.41 6.52 24.45
CA ALA A 110 -8.26 5.09 24.16
C ALA A 110 -7.91 4.28 25.41
N VAL A 111 -7.09 4.84 26.33
CA VAL A 111 -6.72 4.17 27.60
C VAL A 111 -7.94 3.87 28.46
N ASN A 112 -8.86 4.85 28.59
CA ASN A 112 -10.10 4.65 29.33
C ASN A 112 -10.97 3.58 28.66
N GLN A 113 -10.86 3.40 27.35
CA GLN A 113 -11.74 2.51 26.59
C GLN A 113 -11.23 1.08 26.53
N GLN A 114 -9.93 0.89 26.71
CA GLN A 114 -9.34 -0.42 26.96
C GLN A 114 -9.93 -1.10 28.21
N GLN A 115 -10.38 -0.34 29.21
CA GLN A 115 -11.02 -0.92 30.40
C GLN A 115 -12.27 -1.75 30.07
N HIS A 116 -13.02 -1.37 29.02
CA HIS A 116 -14.25 -2.05 28.61
C HIS A 116 -13.97 -3.36 27.85
N LYS A 117 -12.72 -3.55 27.41
CA LYS A 117 -12.22 -4.73 26.72
C LYS A 117 -11.62 -5.76 27.68
N LEU A 118 -11.48 -5.40 28.97
CA LEU A 118 -10.94 -6.28 29.99
C LEU A 118 -11.94 -7.37 30.39
N GLY A 119 -11.41 -8.59 30.54
CA GLY A 119 -12.13 -9.76 31.01
C GLY A 119 -13.18 -10.30 30.03
N PRO A 120 -13.71 -11.51 30.29
CA PRO A 120 -14.67 -12.14 29.40
C PRO A 120 -16.10 -11.61 29.58
N PHE A 121 -16.91 -11.76 28.53
CA PHE A 121 -18.37 -11.66 28.60
C PHE A 121 -18.97 -13.03 28.92
N ASN A 122 -19.83 -13.06 29.93
CA ASN A 122 -20.46 -14.29 30.39
C ASN A 122 -21.98 -14.20 30.20
N PRO A 123 -22.56 -14.78 29.13
CA PRO A 123 -24.01 -14.80 28.94
C PRO A 123 -24.67 -15.62 30.06
N ARG A 124 -25.92 -15.27 30.39
CA ARG A 124 -26.65 -15.91 31.49
C ARG A 124 -26.92 -17.38 31.18
N VAL A 125 -26.72 -18.23 32.18
CA VAL A 125 -27.11 -19.65 32.15
C VAL A 125 -28.13 -19.94 33.26
N PRO A 126 -29.02 -20.92 33.10
CA PRO A 126 -30.02 -21.21 34.12
C PRO A 126 -29.38 -21.87 35.35
N GLU A 127 -29.34 -21.12 36.45
CA GLU A 127 -28.71 -21.50 37.72
C GLU A 127 -29.25 -22.84 38.27
N GLN A 128 -30.54 -23.15 38.06
CA GLN A 128 -31.16 -24.39 38.53
C GLN A 128 -30.46 -25.66 38.02
N ARG A 129 -29.96 -25.64 36.78
CA ARG A 129 -29.32 -26.80 36.15
C ARG A 129 -27.80 -26.70 36.17
N PHE A 130 -27.26 -25.50 36.00
CA PHE A 130 -25.83 -25.30 35.79
C PHE A 130 -25.12 -24.64 36.97
N GLY A 131 -25.83 -24.24 38.02
CA GLY A 131 -25.25 -23.54 39.17
C GLY A 131 -24.45 -22.31 38.73
N ASP A 132 -23.23 -22.20 39.25
CA ASP A 132 -22.32 -21.09 38.96
C ASP A 132 -21.55 -21.24 37.63
N MET A 133 -22.00 -22.10 36.70
CA MET A 133 -21.35 -22.28 35.41
C MET A 133 -21.25 -20.96 34.66
N ARG A 134 -20.13 -20.73 33.98
CA ARG A 134 -19.96 -19.59 33.07
C ARG A 134 -19.62 -20.07 31.68
N LEU A 135 -20.49 -19.72 30.73
CA LEU A 135 -20.03 -19.54 29.36
C LEU A 135 -19.26 -18.23 29.34
N SER A 136 -18.16 -18.18 28.61
CA SER A 136 -17.27 -17.03 28.59
C SER A 136 -16.93 -16.79 27.12
N TYR A 137 -16.83 -15.52 26.71
CA TYR A 137 -16.58 -15.03 25.34
C TYR A 137 -15.70 -13.78 25.42
N SER A 138 -14.97 -13.44 24.37
CA SER A 138 -14.15 -12.23 24.36
C SER A 138 -15.02 -10.95 24.25
N LYS A 139 -14.57 -9.85 24.88
CA LYS A 139 -15.15 -8.50 24.76
C LYS A 139 -14.24 -7.51 24.05
N VAL A 140 -13.14 -7.96 23.45
CA VAL A 140 -12.11 -7.09 22.88
C VAL A 140 -12.52 -6.42 21.56
N TYR A 141 -13.73 -6.67 21.07
CA TYR A 141 -14.18 -6.18 19.77
C TYR A 141 -14.76 -4.77 19.86
N SER A 142 -14.56 -4.01 18.80
CA SER A 142 -14.99 -2.63 18.63
C SER A 142 -15.64 -2.43 17.26
N ALA A 143 -16.28 -1.27 17.07
CA ALA A 143 -16.75 -0.81 15.78
C ALA A 143 -16.65 0.71 15.74
N PHE A 144 -16.50 1.28 14.55
CA PHE A 144 -16.53 2.72 14.37
C PHE A 144 -17.32 3.11 13.14
N GLY A 145 -17.65 4.40 13.07
CA GLY A 145 -18.26 5.04 11.93
C GLY A 145 -17.72 6.45 11.80
N GLN A 146 -17.69 6.94 10.57
CA GLN A 146 -17.34 8.31 10.26
C GLN A 146 -18.31 8.86 9.23
N CYS A 147 -18.72 10.10 9.39
CA CYS A 147 -19.44 10.82 8.35
C CYS A 147 -18.87 12.23 8.17
N VAL A 148 -18.78 12.68 6.93
CA VAL A 148 -18.23 13.99 6.57
C VAL A 148 -19.34 14.91 6.10
N LEU A 149 -19.38 16.13 6.63
CA LEU A 149 -20.10 17.27 6.04
C LEU A 149 -19.09 18.13 5.28
N ASP A 150 -19.33 18.35 3.99
CA ASP A 150 -18.37 19.04 3.12
C ASP A 150 -19.05 20.01 2.17
N THR A 151 -18.54 21.24 2.06
CA THR A 151 -18.96 22.21 1.04
C THR A 151 -18.35 21.94 -0.33
N GLN A 152 -17.44 20.98 -0.42
CA GLN A 152 -16.60 20.64 -1.58
C GLN A 152 -15.71 21.80 -2.05
N GLN A 153 -15.45 22.79 -1.19
CA GLN A 153 -14.67 23.96 -1.59
C GLN A 153 -13.24 23.60 -1.96
N SER A 154 -12.54 22.83 -1.12
CA SER A 154 -11.17 22.38 -1.41
C SER A 154 -11.09 21.59 -2.72
N LEU A 155 -12.05 20.69 -2.97
CA LEU A 155 -12.13 19.94 -4.22
C LEU A 155 -12.34 20.85 -5.44
N ARG A 156 -13.19 21.87 -5.32
CA ARG A 156 -13.42 22.87 -6.39
C ARG A 156 -12.18 23.72 -6.62
N GLU A 157 -11.47 24.13 -5.57
CA GLU A 157 -10.21 24.88 -5.66
C GLU A 157 -9.11 24.06 -6.36
N ASP A 158 -9.01 22.77 -6.05
CA ASP A 158 -8.08 21.86 -6.73
C ASP A 158 -8.40 21.70 -8.22
N ILE A 159 -9.68 21.52 -8.57
CA ILE A 159 -10.12 21.50 -9.98
C ILE A 159 -9.69 22.78 -10.70
N ARG A 160 -9.92 23.95 -10.10
CA ARG A 160 -9.53 25.25 -10.67
C ARG A 160 -8.01 25.38 -10.80
N ALA A 161 -7.23 24.87 -9.84
CA ALA A 161 -5.77 24.88 -9.91
C ALA A 161 -5.24 23.99 -11.06
N TYR A 162 -5.84 22.83 -11.30
CA TYR A 162 -5.52 22.01 -12.47
C TYR A 162 -5.93 22.69 -13.79
N GLU A 163 -7.09 23.34 -13.85
CA GLU A 163 -7.53 24.12 -15.02
C GLU A 163 -6.54 25.26 -15.34
N LEU A 164 -6.10 26.00 -14.31
CA LEU A 164 -5.07 27.04 -14.46
C LEU A 164 -3.73 26.45 -14.91
N SER A 165 -3.33 25.30 -14.36
CA SER A 165 -2.10 24.61 -14.76
C SER A 165 -2.13 24.23 -16.25
N ALA A 166 -3.26 23.73 -16.75
CA ALA A 166 -3.41 23.42 -18.17
C ALA A 166 -3.28 24.67 -19.05
N LEU A 167 -3.85 25.80 -18.62
CA LEU A 167 -3.73 27.07 -19.32
C LEU A 167 -2.28 27.59 -19.33
N MET A 168 -1.57 27.49 -18.20
CA MET A 168 -0.16 27.86 -18.08
C MET A 168 0.73 27.05 -19.04
N VAL A 169 0.51 25.73 -19.14
CA VAL A 169 1.22 24.85 -20.08
C VAL A 169 0.96 25.27 -21.53
N LYS A 170 -0.31 25.49 -21.90
CA LYS A 170 -0.67 25.87 -23.27
C LYS A 170 -0.08 27.22 -23.66
N ALA A 171 -0.05 28.18 -22.74
CA ALA A 171 0.56 29.48 -22.96
C ALA A 171 2.09 29.40 -23.11
N PHE A 172 2.77 28.60 -22.28
CA PHE A 172 4.24 28.46 -22.33
C PHE A 172 4.73 27.90 -23.68
N PHE A 173 4.12 26.82 -24.17
CA PHE A 173 4.54 26.18 -25.42
C PHE A 173 3.96 26.84 -26.67
N GLY A 174 3.18 27.93 -26.52
CA GLY A 174 2.54 28.61 -27.64
C GLY A 174 1.51 27.74 -28.37
N LEU A 175 0.80 26.86 -27.65
CA LEU A 175 -0.36 26.11 -28.16
C LEU A 175 -1.65 26.95 -28.11
N LEU A 176 -1.65 28.00 -27.27
CA LEU A 176 -2.65 29.07 -27.22
C LEU A 176 -1.95 30.42 -27.19
N GLY A 177 -2.57 31.44 -27.78
CA GLY A 177 -2.16 32.82 -27.61
C GLY A 177 -2.31 33.29 -26.16
N SER A 178 -1.59 34.35 -25.78
CA SER A 178 -1.67 34.95 -24.44
C SER A 178 -3.07 35.49 -24.08
N ASP A 179 -3.95 35.62 -25.08
CA ASP A 179 -5.35 36.04 -24.97
C ASP A 179 -6.34 34.88 -25.12
N GLY A 180 -5.88 33.62 -25.11
CA GLY A 180 -6.70 32.42 -25.26
C GLY A 180 -7.14 32.11 -26.70
N LYS A 181 -6.62 32.82 -27.72
CA LYS A 181 -6.90 32.55 -29.13
C LYS A 181 -5.95 31.50 -29.73
N ALA A 182 -6.17 31.15 -31.01
CA ALA A 182 -5.33 30.22 -31.76
C ALA A 182 -3.86 30.66 -31.80
N ALA A 183 -2.94 29.69 -31.74
CA ALA A 183 -1.51 29.92 -31.80
C ALA A 183 -1.07 30.60 -33.12
N ARG A 184 -0.04 31.44 -33.04
CA ARG A 184 0.57 32.11 -34.20
C ARG A 184 1.31 31.09 -35.08
N ARG A 185 1.19 31.22 -36.40
CA ARG A 185 1.96 30.46 -37.40
C ARG A 185 2.89 31.40 -38.18
N ALA A 186 3.98 30.87 -38.70
CA ALA A 186 4.96 31.62 -39.47
C ALA A 186 4.40 32.04 -40.84
N GLY A 187 4.80 33.21 -41.33
CA GLY A 187 4.50 33.69 -42.68
C GLY A 187 5.69 33.61 -43.64
N ASP A 188 5.43 33.84 -44.94
CA ASP A 188 6.44 33.79 -46.00
C ASP A 188 7.64 34.71 -45.75
N ALA A 189 7.39 35.91 -45.21
CA ALA A 189 8.45 36.87 -44.90
C ALA A 189 9.42 36.35 -43.83
N GLU A 190 8.90 35.68 -42.78
CA GLU A 190 9.70 35.12 -41.69
C GLU A 190 10.50 33.91 -42.17
N ARG A 191 9.90 33.07 -43.02
CA ARG A 191 10.62 32.01 -43.74
C ARG A 191 11.79 32.61 -44.54
N ASP A 192 11.55 33.66 -45.31
CA ASP A 192 12.55 34.22 -46.21
C ASP A 192 13.70 34.91 -45.45
N VAL A 193 13.39 35.57 -44.34
CA VAL A 193 14.38 36.11 -43.38
C VAL A 193 15.23 34.99 -42.80
N PHE A 194 14.60 33.92 -42.29
CA PHE A 194 15.30 32.77 -41.71
C PHE A 194 16.23 32.11 -42.75
N MET A 195 15.73 31.85 -43.95
CA MET A 195 16.49 31.27 -45.06
C MET A 195 17.72 32.12 -45.41
N ARG A 196 17.57 33.45 -45.45
CA ARG A 196 18.67 34.37 -45.77
C ARG A 196 19.73 34.40 -44.67
N GLU A 197 19.32 34.55 -43.42
CA GLU A 197 20.24 34.84 -42.29
C GLU A 197 20.85 33.55 -41.70
N GLN A 198 20.07 32.47 -41.67
CA GLN A 198 20.47 31.23 -41.01
C GLN A 198 21.01 30.19 -41.97
N LEU A 199 20.58 30.20 -43.24
CA LEU A 199 20.92 29.18 -44.24
C LEU A 199 21.71 29.72 -45.45
N ALA A 200 22.10 31.00 -45.44
CA ALA A 200 22.81 31.68 -46.53
C ALA A 200 22.08 31.66 -47.88
N MET A 201 20.74 31.57 -47.88
CA MET A 201 19.90 31.51 -49.08
C MET A 201 19.40 32.89 -49.53
N GLY A 202 20.23 33.92 -49.36
CA GLY A 202 19.96 35.27 -49.88
C GLY A 202 20.20 35.30 -51.38
N ALA A 203 19.21 35.75 -52.17
CA ALA A 203 19.32 35.84 -53.62
C ALA A 203 19.94 37.18 -54.06
N HIS A 204 20.82 37.14 -55.07
CA HIS A 204 21.40 38.31 -55.73
C HIS A 204 21.56 38.07 -57.24
N PRO A 205 21.59 39.13 -58.07
CA PRO A 205 21.83 38.96 -59.50
C PRO A 205 23.28 38.53 -59.79
N PHE A 206 23.44 37.65 -60.77
CA PHE A 206 24.72 37.28 -61.41
C PHE A 206 24.72 37.79 -62.86
N ASP A 207 25.69 38.63 -63.19
CA ASP A 207 25.87 39.26 -64.50
C ASP A 207 27.34 39.28 -65.00
N ALA A 208 28.26 38.64 -64.26
CA ALA A 208 29.68 38.59 -64.58
C ALA A 208 29.99 37.50 -65.63
N PHE A 209 29.73 37.80 -66.91
CA PHE A 209 29.97 36.88 -68.04
C PHE A 209 31.25 37.22 -68.84
N PRO A 210 31.91 36.22 -69.45
CA PRO A 210 32.98 36.44 -70.42
C PRO A 210 32.47 37.02 -71.74
N ASP A 211 33.36 37.66 -72.50
CA ASP A 211 33.05 38.25 -73.80
C ASP A 211 32.92 37.15 -74.88
N PHE A 212 31.71 36.66 -75.12
CA PHE A 212 31.43 35.67 -76.18
C PHE A 212 31.07 36.29 -77.53
N LYS A 213 31.43 35.60 -78.61
CA LYS A 213 30.81 35.83 -79.92
C LYS A 213 29.31 35.53 -79.84
N LYS A 214 28.50 36.38 -80.47
CA LYS A 214 27.03 36.26 -80.44
C LYS A 214 26.58 34.85 -80.85
N GLY A 215 25.78 34.20 -80.01
CA GLY A 215 25.23 32.86 -80.24
C GLY A 215 26.08 31.69 -79.74
N THR A 216 27.18 31.93 -79.02
CA THR A 216 28.07 30.87 -78.53
C THR A 216 27.47 30.11 -77.32
N VAL A 217 26.92 30.83 -76.34
CA VAL A 217 26.28 30.30 -75.12
C VAL A 217 25.28 31.34 -74.59
N ASP A 218 24.32 30.92 -73.75
CA ASP A 218 23.38 31.82 -73.07
C ASP A 218 24.09 32.61 -71.95
N VAL A 219 24.16 33.94 -72.10
CA VAL A 219 24.75 34.89 -71.14
C VAL A 219 23.71 35.83 -70.52
N THR A 220 22.45 35.37 -70.42
CA THR A 220 21.39 36.14 -69.78
C THR A 220 21.57 36.18 -68.26
N PRO A 221 21.58 37.37 -67.61
CA PRO A 221 21.67 37.47 -66.15
C PRO A 221 20.62 36.65 -65.41
N PHE A 222 20.97 36.12 -64.24
CA PHE A 222 20.07 35.30 -63.43
C PHE A 222 20.29 35.48 -61.93
N GLN A 223 19.38 34.95 -61.12
CA GLN A 223 19.49 35.00 -59.66
C GLN A 223 20.34 33.85 -59.14
N GLU A 224 21.33 34.20 -58.33
CA GLU A 224 22.23 33.32 -57.60
C GLU A 224 21.99 33.43 -56.09
N TYR A 225 22.43 32.44 -55.33
CA TYR A 225 22.40 32.47 -53.86
C TYR A 225 23.78 32.72 -53.28
N ALA A 226 23.84 33.53 -52.23
CA ALA A 226 25.06 33.82 -51.47
C ALA A 226 25.78 32.55 -50.95
N LEU A 227 25.06 31.43 -50.83
CA LEU A 227 25.62 30.11 -50.56
C LEU A 227 26.75 29.71 -51.53
N ILE A 228 26.64 30.07 -52.82
CA ILE A 228 27.65 29.74 -53.83
C ILE A 228 28.94 30.54 -53.59
N ASP A 229 28.82 31.83 -53.26
CA ASP A 229 29.95 32.68 -52.91
C ASP A 229 30.68 32.16 -51.66
N LEU A 230 29.94 31.77 -50.62
CA LEU A 230 30.52 31.20 -49.40
C LEU A 230 31.31 29.92 -49.69
N LEU A 231 30.82 29.05 -50.58
CA LEU A 231 31.51 27.83 -50.97
C LEU A 231 32.82 28.08 -51.74
N LEU A 232 32.98 29.26 -52.33
CA LEU A 232 34.17 29.67 -53.07
C LEU A 232 35.20 30.37 -52.17
N LEU A 233 34.96 30.46 -50.87
CA LEU A 233 35.94 30.92 -49.89
C LEU A 233 36.80 29.75 -49.40
N ASP A 234 38.09 30.01 -49.20
CA ASP A 234 38.99 29.12 -48.45
C ASP A 234 38.81 29.36 -46.94
N LYS A 235 39.47 28.55 -46.09
CA LYS A 235 39.40 28.63 -44.62
C LYS A 235 39.71 30.02 -44.04
N ASP A 236 40.54 30.80 -44.72
CA ASP A 236 40.94 32.16 -44.33
C ASP A 236 40.05 33.25 -44.96
N GLU A 237 38.85 32.90 -45.43
CA GLU A 237 37.89 33.79 -46.11
C GLU A 237 38.43 34.41 -47.41
N ARG A 238 39.43 33.77 -48.03
CA ARG A 238 40.01 34.21 -49.30
C ARG A 238 39.29 33.58 -50.48
N SER A 239 39.03 34.35 -51.53
CA SER A 239 38.37 33.86 -52.74
C SER A 239 39.24 32.87 -53.51
N LEU A 240 38.71 31.67 -53.75
CA LEU A 240 39.33 30.67 -54.62
C LEU A 240 39.35 31.14 -56.09
N LEU A 241 38.40 31.98 -56.50
CA LEU A 241 38.37 32.55 -57.85
C LEU A 241 39.54 33.50 -58.07
N GLU A 242 39.77 34.45 -57.15
CA GLU A 242 40.90 35.39 -57.23
C GLU A 242 42.24 34.68 -57.19
N ARG A 243 42.34 33.60 -56.40
CA ARG A 243 43.54 32.77 -56.32
C ARG A 243 43.87 32.11 -57.65
N VAL A 244 42.87 31.55 -58.33
CA VAL A 244 43.06 30.93 -59.65
C VAL A 244 43.42 31.98 -60.69
N GLU A 245 42.71 33.10 -60.73
CA GLU A 245 42.98 34.20 -61.66
C GLU A 245 44.41 34.75 -61.49
N SER A 246 44.83 35.01 -60.24
CA SER A 246 46.18 35.48 -59.91
C SER A 246 47.26 34.49 -60.34
N LYS A 247 46.97 33.19 -60.24
CA LYS A 247 47.91 32.13 -60.65
C LYS A 247 48.03 32.06 -62.18
N VAL A 248 46.92 32.13 -62.91
CA VAL A 248 46.92 32.20 -64.37
C VAL A 248 47.68 33.44 -64.85
N GLN A 249 47.41 34.59 -64.23
CA GLN A 249 48.12 35.84 -64.48
C GLN A 249 49.64 35.66 -64.33
N LEU A 250 50.08 35.15 -63.18
CA LEU A 250 51.50 34.98 -62.85
C LEU A 250 52.22 34.04 -63.83
N GLU A 251 51.63 32.89 -64.13
CA GLU A 251 52.29 31.88 -64.97
C GLU A 251 52.31 32.28 -66.45
N ILE A 252 51.27 32.95 -66.96
CA ILE A 252 51.29 33.47 -68.34
C ILE A 252 52.28 34.64 -68.48
N ASP A 253 52.33 35.54 -67.50
CA ASP A 253 53.32 36.64 -67.50
C ASP A 253 54.76 36.08 -67.43
N ARG A 254 54.96 34.99 -66.69
CA ARG A 254 56.23 34.24 -66.65
C ARG A 254 56.58 33.65 -68.01
N VAL A 255 55.63 33.05 -68.72
CA VAL A 255 55.86 32.53 -70.08
C VAL A 255 56.29 33.66 -71.02
N MET A 256 55.63 34.81 -70.96
CA MET A 256 55.95 35.98 -71.77
C MET A 256 57.34 36.57 -71.45
N GLY A 257 57.77 36.51 -70.19
CA GLY A 257 59.06 37.04 -69.74
C GLY A 257 60.25 36.10 -69.93
N ALA A 258 60.02 34.78 -69.90
CA ALA A 258 61.09 33.78 -69.85
C ALA A 258 61.39 33.08 -71.19
N PHE A 259 60.48 33.15 -72.18
CA PHE A 259 60.62 32.44 -73.44
C PHE A 259 60.50 33.36 -74.66
N GLU A 260 61.09 32.96 -75.80
CA GLU A 260 60.94 33.66 -77.07
C GLU A 260 59.53 33.48 -77.66
N LEU A 261 59.06 34.47 -78.43
CA LEU A 261 57.71 34.55 -79.00
C LEU A 261 57.26 33.26 -79.73
N LYS A 262 58.16 32.62 -80.46
CA LYS A 262 57.85 31.39 -81.22
C LYS A 262 57.49 30.20 -80.33
N LEU A 263 57.95 30.20 -79.08
CA LEU A 263 57.74 29.13 -78.10
C LEU A 263 56.52 29.39 -77.20
N TRP A 264 55.92 30.59 -77.24
CA TRP A 264 54.83 30.94 -76.33
C TRP A 264 53.62 30.01 -76.44
N ARG A 265 53.17 29.68 -77.66
CA ARG A 265 52.05 28.74 -77.85
C ARG A 265 52.35 27.37 -77.23
N GLU A 266 53.54 26.82 -77.51
CA GLU A 266 53.95 25.52 -76.98
C GLU A 266 53.95 25.53 -75.45
N LYS A 267 54.54 26.57 -74.83
CA LYS A 267 54.62 26.67 -73.37
C LYS A 267 53.27 26.90 -72.70
N VAL A 268 52.35 27.63 -73.33
CA VAL A 268 50.98 27.75 -72.80
C VAL A 268 50.21 26.44 -72.93
N VAL A 269 50.40 25.68 -74.01
CA VAL A 269 49.81 24.34 -74.17
C VAL A 269 50.36 23.36 -73.13
N GLU A 270 51.63 23.45 -72.76
CA GLU A 270 52.23 22.65 -71.68
C GLU A 270 51.79 23.10 -70.27
N LEU A 271 51.54 24.40 -70.08
CA LEU A 271 51.11 24.99 -68.80
C LEU A 271 49.64 24.69 -68.49
N LEU A 272 48.77 24.69 -69.51
CA LEU A 272 47.33 24.56 -69.31
C LEU A 272 46.92 23.30 -68.52
N PRO A 273 47.46 22.09 -68.79
CA PRO A 273 47.21 20.91 -67.96
C PRO A 273 47.70 21.05 -66.51
N GLN A 274 48.71 21.88 -66.23
CA GLN A 274 49.19 22.13 -64.86
C GLN A 274 48.21 23.01 -64.09
N LEU A 275 47.74 24.09 -64.73
CA LEU A 275 46.70 24.96 -64.18
C LEU A 275 45.38 24.20 -63.96
N GLU A 276 45.03 23.30 -64.89
CA GLU A 276 43.90 22.39 -64.74
C GLU A 276 44.11 21.44 -63.55
N ARG A 277 45.27 20.79 -63.39
CA ARG A 277 45.54 19.91 -62.23
C ARG A 277 45.47 20.60 -60.88
N ASP A 278 45.82 21.88 -60.82
CA ASP A 278 45.74 22.66 -59.57
C ASP A 278 44.30 23.01 -59.19
N ALA A 279 43.41 23.14 -60.18
CA ALA A 279 42.00 23.46 -59.97
C ALA A 279 41.09 22.22 -59.94
N ILE A 280 41.36 21.21 -60.77
CA ILE A 280 40.51 20.07 -61.14
C ILE A 280 41.13 18.76 -60.65
N ARG A 281 40.34 17.90 -59.99
CA ARG A 281 40.81 16.62 -59.45
C ARG A 281 40.95 15.55 -60.56
N GLU A 282 42.18 15.14 -60.86
CA GLU A 282 42.49 13.96 -61.71
C GLU A 282 42.65 12.66 -60.90
N ALA A 283 42.37 11.51 -61.52
CA ALA A 283 42.53 10.19 -60.90
C ALA A 283 44.01 9.89 -60.58
N GLY A 284 44.35 9.78 -59.30
CA GLY A 284 45.72 9.51 -58.82
C GLY A 284 46.50 10.73 -58.34
N ALA A 285 45.93 11.94 -58.36
CA ALA A 285 46.56 13.15 -57.80
C ALA A 285 46.68 13.08 -56.27
N ILE A 286 47.87 13.41 -55.73
CA ILE A 286 48.16 13.43 -54.28
C ILE A 286 48.05 14.87 -53.71
N ALA A 287 48.28 15.89 -54.54
CA ALA A 287 48.15 17.29 -54.16
C ALA A 287 46.67 17.71 -54.08
N GLU A 288 46.36 18.58 -53.13
CA GLU A 288 45.03 19.11 -52.90
C GLU A 288 44.67 20.20 -53.92
N THR A 289 43.57 20.01 -54.66
CA THR A 289 43.09 20.95 -55.68
C THR A 289 42.12 21.99 -55.12
N SER A 290 41.80 23.03 -55.90
CA SER A 290 40.71 23.97 -55.54
C SER A 290 39.36 23.26 -55.40
N GLU A 291 39.06 22.25 -56.21
CA GLU A 291 37.87 21.40 -56.02
C GLU A 291 37.83 20.69 -54.66
N ASP A 292 38.97 20.13 -54.23
CA ASP A 292 39.07 19.43 -52.94
C ASP A 292 38.84 20.41 -51.77
N ARG A 293 39.28 21.67 -51.91
CA ARG A 293 39.02 22.74 -50.94
C ARG A 293 37.53 23.05 -50.82
N ILE A 294 36.84 23.24 -51.96
CA ILE A 294 35.39 23.50 -51.97
C ILE A 294 34.64 22.35 -51.28
N LYS A 295 34.96 21.09 -51.63
CA LYS A 295 34.32 19.90 -51.04
C LYS A 295 34.52 19.83 -49.52
N ARG A 296 35.73 20.09 -49.03
CA ARG A 296 35.99 20.11 -47.58
C ARG A 296 35.23 21.25 -46.90
N HIS A 297 35.28 22.46 -47.46
CA HIS A 297 34.59 23.61 -46.90
C HIS A 297 33.07 23.40 -46.87
N THR A 298 32.51 22.65 -47.82
CA THR A 298 31.10 22.28 -47.85
C THR A 298 30.69 21.50 -46.59
N ALA A 299 31.52 20.56 -46.13
CA ALA A 299 31.25 19.80 -44.92
C ALA A 299 31.26 20.69 -43.66
N ASP A 300 32.23 21.60 -43.55
CA ASP A 300 32.35 22.53 -42.43
C ASP A 300 31.19 23.54 -42.41
N LEU A 301 30.87 24.12 -43.56
CA LEU A 301 29.76 25.06 -43.73
C LEU A 301 28.42 24.39 -43.41
N LEU A 302 28.21 23.15 -43.87
CA LEU A 302 27.00 22.39 -43.54
C LEU A 302 26.81 22.24 -42.03
N GLN A 303 27.87 21.92 -41.27
CA GLN A 303 27.77 21.80 -39.80
C GLN A 303 27.48 23.15 -39.14
N ALA A 304 28.12 24.23 -39.61
CA ALA A 304 27.87 25.58 -39.10
C ALA A 304 26.42 26.03 -39.34
N LEU A 305 25.88 25.79 -40.54
CA LEU A 305 24.49 26.14 -40.88
C LEU A 305 23.50 25.30 -40.07
N LYS A 306 23.75 24.00 -39.87
CA LYS A 306 22.91 23.13 -39.02
C LYS A 306 22.86 23.62 -37.58
N GLY A 307 24.02 23.93 -36.98
CA GLY A 307 24.11 24.46 -35.62
C GLY A 307 23.33 25.76 -35.46
N ARG A 308 23.63 26.73 -36.32
CA ARG A 308 22.97 28.05 -36.31
C ARG A 308 21.45 27.95 -36.48
N ALA A 309 20.99 27.17 -37.46
CA ALA A 309 19.56 26.98 -37.70
C ALA A 309 18.86 26.33 -36.50
N ARG A 310 19.44 25.28 -35.91
CA ARG A 310 18.85 24.59 -34.74
C ARG A 310 18.76 25.52 -33.53
N GLU A 311 19.83 26.26 -33.23
CA GLU A 311 19.85 27.23 -32.12
C GLU A 311 18.76 28.30 -32.31
N GLN A 312 18.64 28.85 -33.52
CA GLN A 312 17.61 29.86 -33.81
C GLN A 312 16.19 29.30 -33.74
N LEU A 313 15.95 28.05 -34.16
CA LEU A 313 14.62 27.42 -34.05
C LEU A 313 14.20 27.24 -32.59
N TYR A 314 15.12 26.85 -31.71
CA TYR A 314 14.85 26.78 -30.27
C TYR A 314 14.65 28.17 -29.66
N ALA A 315 15.44 29.17 -30.07
CA ALA A 315 15.23 30.54 -29.62
C ALA A 315 13.83 31.08 -30.02
N LEU A 316 13.35 30.75 -31.22
CA LEU A 316 12.00 31.09 -31.69
C LEU A 316 10.90 30.31 -30.97
N LEU A 317 11.16 29.05 -30.56
CA LEU A 317 10.23 28.29 -29.73
C LEU A 317 10.07 28.94 -28.36
N ASP A 318 11.17 29.39 -27.77
CA ASP A 318 11.20 30.03 -26.46
C ASP A 318 10.76 31.52 -26.51
N ASP A 319 10.68 32.15 -27.70
CA ASP A 319 10.18 33.52 -27.87
C ASP A 319 8.65 33.58 -27.89
N ARG A 320 8.09 34.11 -26.80
CA ARG A 320 6.65 34.17 -26.54
C ARG A 320 5.92 35.32 -27.24
N LYS A 321 6.65 36.31 -27.76
CA LYS A 321 6.07 37.44 -28.51
C LYS A 321 6.04 37.16 -29.99
N GLN A 322 7.06 36.46 -30.49
CA GLN A 322 7.24 36.23 -31.91
C GLN A 322 6.98 34.80 -32.38
N GLY A 323 7.11 33.78 -31.50
CA GLY A 323 7.06 32.37 -31.87
C GLY A 323 6.24 31.46 -30.93
N GLY A 324 6.73 30.23 -30.73
CA GLY A 324 6.00 29.10 -30.10
C GLY A 324 6.07 27.80 -30.93
N LEU A 325 5.55 26.70 -30.38
CA LEU A 325 5.71 25.36 -31.00
C LEU A 325 5.02 25.26 -32.37
N GLU A 326 3.79 25.77 -32.47
CA GLU A 326 3.07 25.82 -33.75
C GLU A 326 3.74 26.75 -34.77
N PHE A 327 4.34 27.85 -34.30
CA PHE A 327 5.11 28.74 -35.15
C PHE A 327 6.33 28.03 -35.75
N VAL A 328 7.17 27.41 -34.91
CA VAL A 328 8.39 26.72 -35.33
C VAL A 328 8.10 25.54 -36.26
N LEU A 329 7.08 24.72 -35.94
CA LEU A 329 6.66 23.63 -36.81
C LEU A 329 6.22 24.16 -38.19
N SER A 330 5.40 25.21 -38.23
CA SER A 330 4.96 25.82 -39.49
C SER A 330 6.10 26.47 -40.29
N LEU A 331 7.11 27.04 -39.60
CA LEU A 331 8.30 27.61 -40.22
C LEU A 331 9.16 26.51 -40.88
N LEU A 332 9.36 25.39 -40.18
CA LEU A 332 10.09 24.23 -40.70
C LEU A 332 9.44 23.63 -41.95
N GLU A 333 8.12 23.47 -41.94
CA GLU A 333 7.35 23.01 -43.11
C GLU A 333 7.57 23.93 -44.31
N GLN A 334 7.48 25.25 -44.10
CA GLN A 334 7.64 26.26 -45.14
C GLN A 334 9.07 26.33 -45.69
N ILE A 335 10.08 26.26 -44.83
CA ILE A 335 11.49 26.20 -45.21
C ILE A 335 11.74 24.97 -46.09
N LYS A 336 11.28 23.80 -45.66
CA LYS A 336 11.50 22.57 -46.40
C LYS A 336 10.79 22.57 -47.75
N ALA A 337 9.55 23.05 -47.79
CA ALA A 337 8.81 23.19 -49.05
C ALA A 337 9.57 24.09 -50.03
N ARG A 338 10.07 25.25 -49.58
CA ARG A 338 10.83 26.18 -50.42
C ARG A 338 12.14 25.56 -50.94
N ILE A 339 12.92 24.89 -50.08
CA ILE A 339 14.17 24.22 -50.49
C ILE A 339 13.89 23.19 -51.59
N THR A 340 12.90 22.32 -51.34
CA THR A 340 12.62 21.16 -52.20
C THR A 340 11.97 21.56 -53.52
N GLN A 341 11.04 22.52 -53.51
CA GLN A 341 10.23 22.87 -54.68
C GLN A 341 10.88 23.94 -55.56
N ARG A 342 11.73 24.82 -55.00
CA ARG A 342 12.24 25.99 -55.72
C ARG A 342 13.75 26.09 -55.70
N ASP A 343 14.36 26.07 -54.51
CA ASP A 343 15.75 26.51 -54.39
C ASP A 343 16.73 25.47 -54.97
N LEU A 344 16.50 24.17 -54.76
CA LEU A 344 17.28 23.10 -55.41
C LEU A 344 17.25 23.19 -56.94
N VAL A 345 16.05 23.29 -57.52
CA VAL A 345 15.84 23.42 -58.98
C VAL A 345 16.58 24.63 -59.54
N THR A 346 16.62 25.73 -58.78
CA THR A 346 17.31 26.95 -59.18
C THR A 346 18.83 26.77 -59.20
N VAL A 347 19.41 26.18 -58.15
CA VAL A 347 20.86 25.93 -58.07
C VAL A 347 21.32 24.94 -59.14
N GLU A 348 20.56 23.86 -59.37
CA GLU A 348 20.87 22.89 -60.43
C GLU A 348 20.91 23.54 -61.82
N ARG A 349 19.93 24.40 -62.11
CA ARG A 349 19.87 25.16 -63.36
C ARG A 349 21.05 26.12 -63.49
N ASN A 350 21.41 26.83 -62.42
CA ASN A 350 22.56 27.73 -62.42
C ASN A 350 23.87 26.94 -62.64
N GLY A 351 24.04 25.80 -61.96
CA GLY A 351 25.19 24.91 -62.16
C GLY A 351 25.30 24.39 -63.59
N LYS A 352 24.17 24.11 -64.26
CA LYS A 352 24.18 23.76 -65.70
C LYS A 352 24.68 24.93 -66.55
N ARG A 353 24.20 26.14 -66.30
CA ARG A 353 24.67 27.34 -67.02
C ARG A 353 26.17 27.58 -66.87
N TYR A 354 26.70 27.41 -65.66
CA TYR A 354 28.14 27.51 -65.43
C TYR A 354 28.94 26.47 -66.22
N ARG A 355 28.45 25.23 -66.31
CA ARG A 355 29.08 24.18 -67.13
C ARG A 355 29.02 24.49 -68.62
N ASP A 356 27.87 24.94 -69.12
CA ASP A 356 27.70 25.29 -70.54
C ASP A 356 28.66 26.43 -70.94
N ILE A 357 28.84 27.44 -70.06
CA ILE A 357 29.80 28.53 -70.25
C ILE A 357 31.25 28.02 -70.18
N ARG A 358 31.59 27.22 -69.17
CA ARG A 358 32.91 26.58 -69.04
C ARG A 358 33.30 25.79 -70.28
N ASP A 359 32.37 24.98 -70.80
CA ASP A 359 32.63 24.12 -71.95
C ASP A 359 32.82 24.94 -73.23
N ALA A 360 32.04 26.02 -73.39
CA ALA A 360 32.23 26.98 -74.48
C ALA A 360 33.57 27.72 -74.40
N LEU A 361 34.00 28.14 -73.19
CA LEU A 361 35.32 28.74 -72.97
C LEU A 361 36.44 27.77 -73.36
N ARG A 362 36.38 26.53 -72.88
CA ARG A 362 37.46 25.55 -73.07
C ARG A 362 37.61 25.10 -74.52
N THR A 363 36.50 24.72 -75.16
CA THR A 363 36.49 24.06 -76.47
C THR A 363 36.42 25.01 -77.66
N ARG A 364 36.05 26.29 -77.42
CA ARG A 364 35.94 27.28 -78.50
C ARG A 364 36.90 28.44 -78.29
N GLN A 365 36.81 29.16 -77.16
CA GLN A 365 37.58 30.40 -76.98
C GLN A 365 39.05 30.17 -76.67
N VAL A 366 39.39 29.32 -75.69
CA VAL A 366 40.79 29.01 -75.35
C VAL A 366 41.51 28.37 -76.54
N GLU A 367 40.85 27.43 -77.24
CA GLU A 367 41.42 26.82 -78.45
C GLU A 367 41.58 27.81 -79.61
N GLU A 368 40.59 28.68 -79.83
CA GLU A 368 40.68 29.74 -80.84
C GLU A 368 41.81 30.72 -80.52
N SER A 369 41.92 31.17 -79.26
CA SER A 369 42.98 32.07 -78.80
C SER A 369 44.37 31.43 -78.90
N LEU A 370 44.51 30.13 -78.62
CA LEU A 370 45.74 29.37 -78.88
C LEU A 370 46.09 29.32 -80.38
N ASN A 371 45.08 29.12 -81.24
CA ASN A 371 45.22 29.13 -82.71
C ASN A 371 45.61 30.51 -83.26
N ASN A 372 44.98 31.57 -82.76
CA ASN A 372 45.32 32.94 -83.09
C ASN A 372 46.73 33.30 -82.63
N LEU A 373 47.18 32.79 -81.48
CA LEU A 373 48.55 33.02 -80.98
C LEU A 373 49.59 32.38 -81.92
N GLY A 374 49.33 31.16 -82.39
CA GLY A 374 50.17 30.49 -83.38
C GLY A 374 50.25 31.24 -84.72
N GLN A 375 49.13 31.78 -85.18
CA GLN A 375 49.07 32.60 -86.40
C GLN A 375 49.78 33.95 -86.24
N ALA A 376 49.61 34.62 -85.09
CA ALA A 376 50.25 35.90 -84.79
C ALA A 376 51.78 35.77 -84.72
N ALA A 377 52.29 34.68 -84.14
CA ALA A 377 53.72 34.39 -84.08
C ALA A 377 54.37 34.11 -85.46
N GLY A 378 53.59 33.73 -86.47
CA GLY A 378 54.05 33.37 -87.83
C GLY A 378 54.14 34.51 -88.84
N LYS A 379 53.69 35.74 -88.52
CA LYS A 379 53.67 36.88 -89.46
C LYS A 379 55.03 37.59 -89.59
N MET A 380 55.31 38.15 -90.78
CA MET A 380 56.57 38.84 -91.09
C MET A 380 56.68 40.29 -90.56
N PHE A 381 55.56 40.99 -90.34
CA PHE A 381 55.52 42.37 -89.82
C PHE A 381 54.51 42.49 -88.65
N GLY A 382 54.84 43.26 -87.60
CA GLY A 382 53.93 43.55 -86.47
C GLY A 382 53.67 42.41 -85.48
N ARG A 383 54.42 41.29 -85.59
CA ARG A 383 54.21 40.04 -84.83
C ARG A 383 54.21 40.21 -83.30
N ASP A 384 55.07 41.07 -82.75
CA ASP A 384 55.26 41.20 -81.31
C ASP A 384 54.08 41.90 -80.61
N ALA A 385 53.51 42.94 -81.21
CA ALA A 385 52.35 43.66 -80.64
C ALA A 385 51.07 42.82 -80.72
N GLN A 386 50.81 42.20 -81.88
CA GLN A 386 49.62 41.37 -82.08
C GLN A 386 49.65 40.11 -81.21
N ALA A 387 50.81 39.44 -81.06
CA ALA A 387 50.91 38.24 -80.23
C ALA A 387 50.75 38.55 -78.73
N ARG A 388 51.19 39.72 -78.25
CA ARG A 388 50.95 40.17 -76.86
C ARG A 388 49.48 40.44 -76.58
N GLU A 389 48.77 41.05 -77.53
CA GLU A 389 47.32 41.26 -77.44
C GLU A 389 46.58 39.93 -77.39
N VAL A 390 46.88 38.99 -78.30
CA VAL A 390 46.29 37.65 -78.29
C VAL A 390 46.64 36.88 -77.01
N MET A 391 47.85 37.03 -76.48
CA MET A 391 48.23 36.44 -75.19
C MET A 391 47.42 37.03 -74.02
N SER A 392 47.15 38.34 -74.04
CA SER A 392 46.30 38.98 -73.03
C SER A 392 44.86 38.44 -73.07
N HIS A 393 44.32 38.20 -74.27
CA HIS A 393 43.01 37.56 -74.43
C HIS A 393 43.04 36.11 -73.95
N LEU A 394 44.03 35.32 -74.39
CA LEU A 394 44.19 33.94 -73.96
C LEU A 394 44.31 33.80 -72.43
N LYS A 395 45.01 34.73 -71.78
CA LYS A 395 45.13 34.76 -70.33
C LYS A 395 43.78 34.95 -69.63
N ARG A 396 42.96 35.88 -70.15
CA ARG A 396 41.59 36.11 -69.67
C ARG A 396 40.73 34.87 -69.92
N ASP A 397 40.78 34.30 -71.13
CA ASP A 397 39.98 33.12 -71.50
C ASP A 397 40.31 31.90 -70.61
N ILE A 398 41.59 31.68 -70.28
CA ILE A 398 42.02 30.60 -69.36
C ILE A 398 41.55 30.87 -67.92
N ALA A 399 41.66 32.12 -67.45
CA ALA A 399 41.19 32.50 -66.12
C ALA A 399 39.66 32.35 -66.01
N ASP A 400 38.91 32.80 -67.01
CA ASP A 400 37.46 32.65 -67.08
C ASP A 400 37.05 31.18 -67.18
N TYR A 401 37.77 30.37 -67.96
CA TYR A 401 37.53 28.92 -68.03
C TYR A 401 37.59 28.27 -66.64
N LEU A 402 38.68 28.50 -65.91
CA LEU A 402 38.86 27.90 -64.58
C LEU A 402 37.91 28.52 -63.54
N ARG A 403 37.57 29.81 -63.67
CA ARG A 403 36.55 30.47 -62.85
C ARG A 403 35.18 29.81 -63.00
N PHE A 404 34.71 29.64 -64.24
CA PHE A 404 33.41 29.01 -64.51
C PHE A 404 33.41 27.52 -64.18
N HIS A 405 34.56 26.86 -64.22
CA HIS A 405 34.71 25.52 -63.67
C HIS A 405 34.49 25.49 -62.15
N LEU A 406 35.15 26.38 -61.38
CA LEU A 406 34.94 26.44 -59.94
C LEU A 406 33.51 26.85 -59.55
N LEU A 407 32.89 27.79 -60.27
CA LEU A 407 31.46 28.13 -60.09
C LEU A 407 30.54 26.93 -60.33
N ALA A 408 30.81 26.13 -61.37
CA ALA A 408 30.06 24.91 -61.63
C ALA A 408 30.22 23.86 -60.51
N VAL A 409 31.42 23.74 -59.94
CA VAL A 409 31.69 22.83 -58.82
C VAL A 409 31.02 23.32 -57.54
N ALA A 410 31.14 24.61 -57.21
CA ALA A 410 30.48 25.23 -56.06
C ALA A 410 28.96 25.10 -56.14
N ALA A 411 28.36 25.31 -57.32
CA ALA A 411 26.93 25.05 -57.53
C ALA A 411 26.57 23.57 -57.32
N GLY A 412 27.41 22.63 -57.76
CA GLY A 412 27.22 21.19 -57.50
C GLY A 412 27.28 20.84 -56.02
N GLN A 413 28.23 21.42 -55.28
CA GLN A 413 28.36 21.25 -53.83
C GLN A 413 27.22 21.95 -53.05
N ALA A 414 26.71 23.08 -53.55
CA ALA A 414 25.51 23.73 -53.00
C ALA A 414 24.27 22.83 -53.11
N VAL A 415 24.10 22.08 -54.22
CA VAL A 415 23.01 21.09 -54.36
C VAL A 415 23.17 19.97 -53.34
N GLU A 416 24.38 19.42 -53.16
CA GLU A 416 24.66 18.38 -52.17
C GLU A 416 24.39 18.86 -50.73
N LEU A 417 24.83 20.08 -50.42
CA LEU A 417 24.58 20.74 -49.14
C LEU A 417 23.08 20.92 -48.89
N LEU A 418 22.32 21.46 -49.86
CA LEU A 418 20.88 21.70 -49.73
C LEU A 418 20.08 20.40 -49.60
N ASN A 419 20.46 19.35 -50.33
CA ASN A 419 19.84 18.02 -50.16
C ASN A 419 20.09 17.48 -48.76
N THR A 420 21.34 17.55 -48.28
CA THR A 420 21.70 17.08 -46.93
C THR A 420 21.03 17.92 -45.83
N LEU A 421 20.87 19.23 -46.05
CA LEU A 421 20.15 20.12 -45.15
C LEU A 421 18.65 19.81 -45.13
N SER A 422 18.02 19.58 -46.29
CA SER A 422 16.60 19.19 -46.38
C SER A 422 16.33 17.86 -45.67
N LEU A 423 17.23 16.88 -45.81
CA LEU A 423 17.18 15.61 -45.10
C LEU A 423 17.31 15.79 -43.58
N TRP A 424 18.24 16.64 -43.14
CA TRP A 424 18.46 16.93 -41.73
C TRP A 424 17.29 17.68 -41.08
N LEU A 425 16.68 18.63 -41.80
CA LEU A 425 15.46 19.31 -41.36
C LEU A 425 14.32 18.31 -41.13
N GLY A 426 14.27 17.23 -41.90
CA GLY A 426 13.36 16.11 -41.68
C GLY A 426 12.57 15.70 -42.90
N GLU A 427 12.21 14.43 -43.03
CA GLU A 427 11.33 13.90 -44.07
C GLU A 427 10.04 13.35 -43.47
N ALA A 428 8.92 13.53 -44.17
CA ALA A 428 7.66 12.89 -43.82
C ALA A 428 7.77 11.38 -44.11
N LYS A 429 7.81 10.57 -43.06
CA LYS A 429 8.00 9.11 -43.14
C LYS A 429 6.68 8.34 -43.23
N ALA A 430 5.67 8.79 -42.51
CA ALA A 430 4.38 8.10 -42.37
C ALA A 430 3.29 9.09 -41.94
N VAL A 431 2.07 8.58 -41.79
CA VAL A 431 0.96 9.28 -41.13
C VAL A 431 0.60 8.47 -39.88
N ASP A 432 0.41 9.13 -38.74
CA ASP A 432 0.02 8.49 -37.48
C ASP A 432 -1.49 8.17 -37.42
N GLU A 433 -1.92 7.56 -36.30
CA GLU A 433 -3.32 7.19 -36.06
C GLU A 433 -4.27 8.41 -36.02
N ALA A 434 -3.75 9.62 -35.80
CA ALA A 434 -4.50 10.87 -35.79
C ALA A 434 -4.52 11.57 -37.16
N GLY A 435 -3.94 10.95 -38.20
CA GLY A 435 -3.87 11.53 -39.55
C GLY A 435 -2.77 12.58 -39.72
N GLN A 436 -1.83 12.70 -38.78
CA GLN A 436 -0.73 13.67 -38.84
C GLN A 436 0.54 13.06 -39.43
N ALA A 437 1.27 13.83 -40.22
CA ALA A 437 2.53 13.38 -40.79
C ALA A 437 3.59 13.20 -39.70
N VAL A 438 4.28 12.05 -39.69
CA VAL A 438 5.41 11.75 -38.81
C VAL A 438 6.70 12.16 -39.51
N TRP A 439 7.41 13.12 -38.93
CA TRP A 439 8.64 13.66 -39.50
C TRP A 439 9.90 13.03 -38.86
N SER A 440 10.97 12.96 -39.63
CA SER A 440 12.33 12.70 -39.12
C SER A 440 13.09 14.00 -38.84
N GLY A 441 14.36 13.90 -38.43
CA GLY A 441 15.24 15.05 -38.31
C GLY A 441 14.76 16.07 -37.27
N VAL A 442 15.05 17.35 -37.52
CA VAL A 442 14.69 18.46 -36.62
C VAL A 442 13.17 18.61 -36.50
N ALA A 443 12.42 18.50 -37.60
CA ALA A 443 10.96 18.55 -37.56
C ALA A 443 10.37 17.44 -36.67
N GLY A 444 10.92 16.22 -36.74
CA GLY A 444 10.56 15.11 -35.86
C GLY A 444 10.85 15.39 -34.37
N GLU A 445 11.97 16.05 -34.05
CA GLU A 445 12.33 16.45 -32.68
C GLU A 445 11.28 17.41 -32.08
N PHE A 446 10.86 18.43 -32.83
CA PHE A 446 9.81 19.36 -32.37
C PHE A 446 8.42 18.71 -32.30
N GLN A 447 8.11 17.77 -33.21
CA GLN A 447 6.87 17.00 -33.13
C GLN A 447 6.82 16.09 -31.91
N GLU A 448 7.92 15.43 -31.56
CA GLU A 448 7.99 14.61 -30.35
C GLU A 448 7.83 15.48 -29.09
N GLY A 449 8.43 16.68 -29.09
CA GLY A 449 8.17 17.69 -28.07
C GLY A 449 6.68 18.03 -27.93
N ARG A 450 5.99 18.24 -29.05
CA ARG A 450 4.52 18.46 -29.07
C ARG A 450 3.75 17.30 -28.44
N ARG A 451 4.08 16.06 -28.80
CA ARG A 451 3.44 14.86 -28.23
C ARG A 451 3.63 14.77 -26.73
N CYS A 452 4.83 15.08 -26.23
CA CYS A 452 5.11 15.10 -24.80
C CYS A 452 4.28 16.15 -24.06
N VAL A 453 4.10 17.34 -24.64
CA VAL A 453 3.24 18.40 -24.09
C VAL A 453 1.77 17.99 -24.11
N GLU A 454 1.29 17.39 -25.20
CA GLU A 454 -0.08 16.88 -25.33
C GLU A 454 -0.36 15.77 -24.29
N ALA A 455 0.59 14.85 -24.06
CA ALA A 455 0.47 13.82 -23.03
C ALA A 455 0.39 14.43 -21.62
N MET A 456 1.15 15.49 -21.34
CA MET A 456 1.06 16.23 -20.08
C MET A 456 -0.31 16.90 -19.89
N LEU A 457 -0.87 17.51 -20.95
CA LEU A 457 -2.21 18.09 -20.92
C LEU A 457 -3.30 17.02 -20.73
N ALA A 458 -3.18 15.86 -21.38
CA ALA A 458 -4.10 14.75 -21.22
C ALA A 458 -4.12 14.25 -19.76
N ALA A 459 -2.97 14.16 -19.10
CA ALA A 459 -2.87 13.79 -17.69
C ALA A 459 -3.60 14.78 -16.77
N ILE A 460 -3.49 16.09 -17.04
CA ILE A 460 -4.24 17.12 -16.30
C ILE A 460 -5.74 16.95 -16.50
N VAL A 461 -6.20 16.76 -17.75
CA VAL A 461 -7.63 16.56 -18.07
C VAL A 461 -8.18 15.32 -17.37
N GLN A 462 -7.47 14.20 -17.42
CA GLN A 462 -7.86 12.96 -16.73
C GLN A 462 -8.01 13.19 -15.22
N ARG A 463 -7.08 13.93 -14.60
CA ARG A 463 -7.14 14.26 -13.17
C ARG A 463 -8.35 15.14 -12.84
N ILE A 464 -8.65 16.14 -13.67
CA ILE A 464 -9.85 16.98 -13.54
C ILE A 464 -11.12 16.13 -13.63
N GLU A 465 -11.20 15.22 -14.59
CA GLU A 465 -12.35 14.32 -14.76
C GLU A 465 -12.53 13.39 -13.55
N GLN A 466 -11.44 12.87 -12.99
CA GLN A 466 -11.47 12.08 -11.75
C GLN A 466 -12.02 12.91 -10.59
N LEU A 467 -11.48 14.10 -10.34
CA LEU A 467 -11.95 14.98 -9.26
C LEU A 467 -13.43 15.38 -9.44
N ARG A 468 -13.89 15.59 -10.68
CA ARG A 468 -15.30 15.85 -11.01
C ARG A 468 -16.18 14.61 -10.85
N ALA A 469 -15.65 13.40 -11.04
CA ALA A 469 -16.37 12.17 -10.74
C ALA A 469 -16.51 11.99 -9.22
N ASP A 470 -15.44 12.20 -8.47
CA ASP A 470 -15.43 12.17 -7.00
C ASP A 470 -16.41 13.21 -6.43
N ALA A 471 -16.43 14.42 -7.00
CA ALA A 471 -17.39 15.47 -6.62
C ALA A 471 -18.85 15.05 -6.77
N ARG A 472 -19.16 14.12 -7.69
CA ARG A 472 -20.51 13.64 -7.98
C ARG A 472 -20.92 12.42 -7.17
N GLN A 473 -19.98 11.64 -6.64
CA GLN A 473 -20.32 10.45 -5.85
C GLN A 473 -21.03 10.84 -4.54
N GLU A 474 -22.18 10.22 -4.30
CA GLU A 474 -22.90 10.30 -3.03
C GLU A 474 -22.79 8.92 -2.38
N HIS A 475 -22.35 8.88 -1.13
CA HIS A 475 -22.27 7.64 -0.35
C HIS A 475 -22.80 7.87 1.05
N ALA A 476 -23.18 6.79 1.73
CA ALA A 476 -23.90 6.84 3.01
C ALA A 476 -23.14 7.51 4.17
N THR A 477 -21.86 7.83 3.98
CA THR A 477 -20.93 8.41 4.97
C THR A 477 -20.39 9.78 4.55
N TYR A 478 -20.99 10.41 3.53
CA TYR A 478 -20.59 11.74 3.07
C TYR A 478 -21.79 12.57 2.65
N MET A 479 -21.90 13.75 3.23
CA MET A 479 -23.01 14.68 3.05
C MET A 479 -22.49 15.99 2.44
N LYS A 480 -22.99 16.30 1.23
CA LYS A 480 -22.65 17.53 0.51
C LYS A 480 -23.53 18.68 0.96
N LEU A 481 -22.91 19.76 1.40
CA LEU A 481 -23.56 21.06 1.62
C LEU A 481 -22.97 22.13 0.69
N ALA A 482 -22.68 21.73 -0.55
CA ALA A 482 -22.04 22.59 -1.53
C ALA A 482 -22.97 23.74 -1.99
N SER A 483 -22.39 24.87 -2.37
CA SER A 483 -23.15 26.00 -2.95
C SER A 483 -23.63 25.67 -4.36
N ASP A 484 -24.86 26.06 -4.69
CA ASP A 484 -25.47 25.95 -6.03
C ASP A 484 -24.82 26.91 -7.06
N ALA A 485 -24.02 27.87 -6.59
CA ALA A 485 -23.30 28.79 -7.46
C ALA A 485 -22.16 28.05 -8.19
N LEU A 486 -22.20 28.09 -9.53
CA LEU A 486 -21.10 27.62 -10.37
C LEU A 486 -19.89 28.55 -10.16
N PRO A 487 -18.68 28.01 -9.95
CA PRO A 487 -17.48 28.83 -9.86
C PRO A 487 -17.23 29.54 -11.19
N GLU A 488 -16.68 30.76 -11.13
CA GLU A 488 -16.28 31.49 -12.34
C GLU A 488 -15.21 30.70 -13.12
N PRO A 489 -15.29 30.69 -14.48
CA PRO A 489 -14.27 30.08 -15.32
C PRO A 489 -12.87 30.59 -14.98
N VAL A 490 -11.91 29.67 -14.97
CA VAL A 490 -10.51 30.05 -14.78
C VAL A 490 -9.99 30.69 -16.07
N GLU A 491 -9.50 31.92 -15.98
CA GLU A 491 -8.92 32.66 -17.09
C GLU A 491 -7.43 32.97 -16.86
N LEU A 492 -6.66 33.08 -17.94
CA LEU A 492 -5.30 33.62 -17.90
C LEU A 492 -5.39 35.15 -17.80
N ASN A 493 -5.35 35.69 -16.60
CA ASN A 493 -5.20 37.13 -16.41
C ASN A 493 -3.80 37.57 -16.88
N GLY A 494 -3.66 38.83 -17.34
CA GLY A 494 -2.58 39.33 -18.23
C GLY A 494 -1.10 39.09 -17.87
N ASP A 495 -0.79 38.49 -16.72
CA ASP A 495 0.55 38.07 -16.28
C ASP A 495 0.73 36.53 -16.24
N GLY A 496 -0.25 35.75 -16.70
CA GLY A 496 -0.20 34.27 -16.66
C GLY A 496 0.98 33.66 -17.42
N GLY A 497 1.52 34.37 -18.41
CA GLY A 497 2.78 34.03 -19.08
C GLY A 497 3.99 34.09 -18.13
N ALA A 498 4.07 35.12 -17.27
CA ALA A 498 5.14 35.29 -16.29
C ALA A 498 5.10 34.21 -15.19
N TRP A 499 3.91 33.72 -14.80
CA TRP A 499 3.79 32.67 -13.79
C TRP A 499 4.25 31.30 -14.29
N SER A 500 3.97 30.99 -15.56
CA SER A 500 4.51 29.80 -16.22
C SER A 500 6.04 29.88 -16.38
N GLU A 501 6.57 31.10 -16.52
CA GLU A 501 7.99 31.40 -16.68
C GLU A 501 8.81 30.98 -15.48
N GLU A 502 8.41 31.40 -14.27
CA GLU A 502 9.14 31.07 -13.05
C GLU A 502 9.25 29.56 -12.83
N VAL A 503 8.16 28.81 -13.07
CA VAL A 503 8.15 27.36 -12.86
C VAL A 503 8.93 26.63 -13.95
N LEU A 504 8.86 27.09 -15.19
CA LEU A 504 9.45 26.36 -16.33
C LEU A 504 10.90 26.78 -16.64
N GLN A 505 11.32 28.00 -16.28
CA GLN A 505 12.72 28.40 -16.33
C GLN A 505 13.60 27.59 -15.37
N GLU A 506 13.05 27.11 -14.25
CA GLU A 506 13.74 26.17 -13.36
C GLU A 506 14.21 24.89 -14.07
N PHE A 507 13.56 24.51 -15.18
CA PHE A 507 13.85 23.30 -15.95
C PHE A 507 14.68 23.57 -17.23
N GLY A 508 15.01 24.83 -17.50
CA GLY A 508 15.74 25.29 -18.70
C GLY A 508 14.83 25.59 -19.91
N GLY A 509 15.41 26.12 -20.99
CA GLY A 509 14.70 26.36 -22.26
C GLY A 509 14.24 25.06 -22.93
N SER A 510 13.38 25.16 -23.94
CA SER A 510 12.68 24.00 -24.52
C SER A 510 13.61 22.91 -25.06
N ALA A 511 14.82 23.28 -25.49
CA ALA A 511 15.86 22.34 -25.93
C ALA A 511 16.29 21.33 -24.85
N ARG A 512 16.24 21.72 -23.56
CA ARG A 512 16.52 20.82 -22.42
C ARG A 512 15.26 20.16 -21.89
N LEU A 513 14.12 20.83 -22.02
CA LEU A 513 12.85 20.39 -21.46
C LEU A 513 12.23 19.24 -22.25
N PHE A 514 12.25 19.26 -23.59
CA PHE A 514 11.63 18.21 -24.41
C PHE A 514 12.14 16.80 -24.10
N PRO A 515 13.46 16.54 -23.98
CA PRO A 515 13.96 15.22 -23.57
C PRO A 515 13.47 14.80 -22.17
N GLN A 516 13.30 15.74 -21.24
CA GLN A 516 12.84 15.46 -19.88
C GLN A 516 11.36 15.12 -19.83
N LEU A 517 10.52 15.72 -20.69
CA LEU A 517 9.08 15.44 -20.75
C LEU A 517 8.76 14.03 -21.27
N GLY A 518 9.72 13.39 -21.95
CA GLY A 518 9.64 11.99 -22.33
C GLY A 518 9.63 11.03 -21.14
N ASP A 519 10.17 11.44 -19.98
CA ASP A 519 10.13 10.69 -18.73
C ASP A 519 8.85 10.99 -17.94
N GLU A 520 8.11 9.94 -17.59
CA GLU A 520 6.83 10.06 -16.87
C GLU A 520 7.00 10.63 -15.45
N ALA A 521 8.08 10.29 -14.74
CA ALA A 521 8.33 10.77 -13.38
C ALA A 521 8.69 12.26 -13.38
N LEU A 522 9.51 12.70 -14.33
CA LEU A 522 9.85 14.13 -14.48
C LEU A 522 8.61 14.94 -14.90
N ARG A 523 7.79 14.40 -15.80
CA ARG A 523 6.51 15.01 -16.19
C ARG A 523 5.56 15.16 -15.01
N ALA A 524 5.43 14.13 -14.16
CA ALA A 524 4.60 14.20 -12.95
C ALA A 524 5.12 15.23 -11.93
N ASN A 525 6.44 15.34 -11.76
CA ASN A 525 7.05 16.35 -10.89
C ASN A 525 6.75 17.78 -11.36
N LEU A 526 6.92 18.03 -12.67
CA LEU A 526 6.61 19.32 -13.27
C LEU A 526 5.14 19.70 -13.08
N LEU A 527 4.22 18.76 -13.31
CA LEU A 527 2.78 18.95 -13.08
C LEU A 527 2.48 19.34 -11.63
N LEU A 528 3.12 18.68 -10.66
CA LEU A 528 2.93 19.00 -9.25
C LEU A 528 3.43 20.41 -8.90
N LYS A 529 4.56 20.85 -9.47
CA LYS A 529 5.05 22.22 -9.27
C LYS A 529 4.12 23.26 -9.89
N LEU A 530 3.63 23.01 -11.11
CA LEU A 530 2.66 23.88 -11.78
C LEU A 530 1.35 23.98 -10.98
N PHE A 531 0.85 22.84 -10.49
CA PHE A 531 -0.34 22.78 -9.64
C PHE A 531 -0.19 23.60 -8.35
N ARG A 532 0.93 23.44 -7.62
CA ARG A 532 1.20 24.23 -6.40
C ARG A 532 1.30 25.73 -6.69
N ARG A 533 1.91 26.10 -7.82
CA ARG A 533 1.97 27.51 -8.24
C ARG A 533 0.57 28.04 -8.55
N ALA A 534 -0.24 27.27 -9.27
CA ALA A 534 -1.62 27.62 -9.58
C ALA A 534 -2.48 27.80 -8.31
N GLN A 535 -2.36 26.90 -7.33
CA GLN A 535 -3.02 27.03 -6.02
C GLN A 535 -2.65 28.36 -5.32
N SER A 536 -1.35 28.68 -5.26
CA SER A 536 -0.88 29.94 -4.66
C SER A 536 -1.42 31.19 -5.36
N GLN A 537 -1.57 31.15 -6.68
CA GLN A 537 -2.09 32.27 -7.46
C GLN A 537 -3.59 32.46 -7.25
N LEU A 538 -4.37 31.37 -7.28
CA LEU A 538 -5.81 31.43 -7.02
C LEU A 538 -6.11 31.94 -5.60
N ALA A 539 -5.30 31.53 -4.61
CA ALA A 539 -5.41 32.05 -3.24
C ALA A 539 -5.13 33.56 -3.15
N THR A 540 -4.16 34.07 -3.92
CA THR A 540 -3.81 35.50 -3.93
C THR A 540 -4.86 36.34 -4.68
N ALA A 541 -5.39 35.83 -5.79
CA ALA A 541 -6.43 36.50 -6.58
C ALA A 541 -7.78 36.60 -5.85
N GLY A 542 -8.05 35.71 -4.88
CA GLY A 542 -9.22 35.76 -4.01
C GLY A 542 -9.07 36.68 -2.77
N ALA A 543 -7.90 37.29 -2.54
CA ALA A 543 -7.68 38.18 -1.40
C ALA A 543 -8.33 39.56 -1.63
N PRO A 544 -8.99 40.16 -0.60
CA PRO A 544 -9.53 41.51 -0.73
C PRO A 544 -8.42 42.53 -1.04
N PRO A 545 -8.73 43.60 -1.81
CA PRO A 545 -7.72 44.57 -2.24
C PRO A 545 -7.01 45.23 -1.06
N ALA A 546 -5.71 45.46 -1.24
CA ALA A 546 -4.85 46.07 -0.22
C ALA A 546 -5.42 47.44 0.22
N GLY A 547 -5.85 47.52 1.49
CA GLY A 547 -6.41 48.73 2.09
C GLY A 547 -7.79 48.55 2.75
N ALA A 548 -8.47 47.41 2.54
CA ALA A 548 -9.58 47.02 3.40
C ALA A 548 -9.02 46.46 4.73
N PRO A 549 -9.63 46.75 5.90
CA PRO A 549 -9.23 46.10 7.14
C PRO A 549 -9.27 44.59 6.92
N ALA A 550 -8.24 43.87 7.38
CA ALA A 550 -8.30 42.43 7.52
C ALA A 550 -9.44 42.11 8.50
N ALA A 551 -10.67 42.00 7.98
CA ALA A 551 -11.76 41.38 8.68
C ALA A 551 -11.24 40.00 9.08
N GLY A 552 -11.43 39.63 10.36
CA GLY A 552 -10.85 38.43 10.97
C GLY A 552 -10.98 37.19 10.10
N ALA A 553 -10.03 36.26 10.29
CA ALA A 553 -9.94 34.93 9.67
C ALA A 553 -11.15 34.57 8.80
N ALA A 554 -10.93 34.47 7.48
CA ALA A 554 -11.97 34.11 6.51
C ALA A 554 -12.92 33.08 7.12
N ALA A 555 -14.20 33.45 7.27
CA ALA A 555 -15.15 32.65 8.02
C ALA A 555 -15.30 31.27 7.36
N ASP A 556 -15.38 30.22 8.20
CA ASP A 556 -15.49 28.84 7.73
C ASP A 556 -16.69 28.70 6.76
N PRO A 557 -16.46 28.36 5.48
CA PRO A 557 -17.50 28.30 4.46
C PRO A 557 -18.64 27.34 4.82
N LEU A 558 -18.33 26.26 5.55
CA LEU A 558 -19.34 25.32 6.03
C LEU A 558 -20.19 25.95 7.13
N LEU A 559 -19.55 26.67 8.05
CA LEU A 559 -20.24 27.36 9.13
C LEU A 559 -21.13 28.48 8.60
N GLU A 560 -20.67 29.28 7.63
CA GLU A 560 -21.48 30.29 6.94
C GLU A 560 -22.72 29.65 6.29
N ARG A 561 -22.52 28.53 5.58
CA ARG A 561 -23.61 27.82 4.91
C ARG A 561 -24.64 27.30 5.91
N LEU A 562 -24.21 26.72 7.02
CA LEU A 562 -25.09 26.26 8.09
C LEU A 562 -25.83 27.44 8.76
N GLN A 563 -25.16 28.57 8.99
CA GLN A 563 -25.79 29.77 9.56
C GLN A 563 -26.86 30.38 8.65
N ALA A 564 -26.72 30.24 7.33
CA ALA A 564 -27.72 30.67 6.36
C ALA A 564 -28.97 29.77 6.31
N MET A 565 -28.92 28.56 6.90
CA MET A 565 -30.06 27.64 6.97
C MET A 565 -30.98 27.95 8.15
N SER A 566 -32.23 27.50 8.06
CA SER A 566 -33.15 27.55 9.21
C SER A 566 -32.71 26.56 10.32
N PRO A 567 -33.06 26.81 11.60
CA PRO A 567 -32.77 25.86 12.69
C PRO A 567 -33.35 24.46 12.46
N GLN A 568 -34.51 24.37 11.80
CA GLN A 568 -35.15 23.08 11.49
C GLN A 568 -34.35 22.27 10.46
N GLU A 569 -33.82 22.93 9.42
CA GLU A 569 -32.96 22.31 8.43
C GLU A 569 -31.63 21.86 9.04
N ARG A 570 -31.00 22.72 9.87
CA ARG A 570 -29.78 22.34 10.61
C ARG A 570 -29.99 21.13 11.49
N GLN A 571 -31.08 21.08 12.27
CA GLN A 571 -31.38 19.94 13.12
C GLN A 571 -31.53 18.65 12.32
N ARG A 572 -32.16 18.71 11.14
CA ARG A 572 -32.27 17.56 10.22
C ARG A 572 -30.89 17.11 9.73
N ILE A 573 -30.07 18.04 9.26
CA ILE A 573 -28.71 17.77 8.77
C ILE A 573 -27.85 17.16 9.86
N PHE A 574 -27.81 17.74 11.06
CA PHE A 574 -27.03 17.21 12.17
C PHE A 574 -27.52 15.82 12.60
N ALA A 575 -28.83 15.58 12.61
CA ALA A 575 -29.38 14.28 12.95
C ALA A 575 -29.02 13.21 11.89
N GLU A 576 -29.12 13.52 10.60
CA GLU A 576 -28.72 12.63 9.51
C GLU A 576 -27.20 12.38 9.52
N TRP A 577 -26.40 13.41 9.79
CA TRP A 577 -24.94 13.34 9.87
C TRP A 577 -24.47 12.43 11.00
N ILE A 578 -24.97 12.63 12.22
CA ILE A 578 -24.61 11.81 13.39
C ILE A 578 -25.12 10.38 13.20
N LYS A 579 -26.34 10.17 12.69
CA LYS A 579 -26.85 8.82 12.37
C LYS A 579 -25.96 8.09 11.38
N SER A 580 -25.42 8.79 10.38
CA SER A 580 -24.53 8.22 9.37
C SER A 580 -23.13 7.93 9.91
N ALA A 581 -22.68 8.68 10.92
CA ALA A 581 -21.42 8.45 11.63
C ALA A 581 -21.51 7.34 12.70
N MET A 582 -22.70 6.83 13.04
CA MET A 582 -22.84 5.75 14.02
C MET A 582 -22.01 4.52 13.61
N PRO A 583 -21.47 3.74 14.57
CA PRO A 583 -20.65 2.58 14.28
C PRO A 583 -21.29 1.63 13.26
N TRP A 584 -20.56 1.34 12.18
CA TRP A 584 -21.04 0.52 11.07
C TRP A 584 -20.94 -0.96 11.40
N VAL A 585 -21.73 -1.42 12.36
CA VAL A 585 -21.84 -2.83 12.72
C VAL A 585 -23.30 -3.23 12.87
N ASN A 586 -23.66 -4.38 12.31
CA ASN A 586 -25.02 -4.93 12.43
C ASN A 586 -25.15 -5.80 13.69
N ALA A 587 -25.44 -5.15 14.82
CA ALA A 587 -25.54 -5.78 16.14
C ALA A 587 -26.95 -5.76 16.75
N ARG A 588 -27.18 -6.59 17.78
CA ARG A 588 -28.41 -6.65 18.60
C ARG A 588 -28.08 -6.47 20.08
N PHE A 589 -28.10 -5.23 20.56
CA PHE A 589 -27.69 -4.84 21.92
C PHE A 589 -28.76 -4.90 23.04
N SER A 590 -29.91 -5.52 22.77
CA SER A 590 -31.00 -5.64 23.75
C SER A 590 -31.33 -7.08 24.15
N ALA A 591 -30.63 -8.06 23.58
CA ALA A 591 -30.86 -9.47 23.88
C ALA A 591 -29.98 -9.98 25.03
N GLU A 592 -28.65 -9.89 24.87
CA GLU A 592 -27.68 -10.54 25.77
C GLU A 592 -26.65 -9.56 26.34
N PHE A 593 -26.38 -8.46 25.64
CA PHE A 593 -25.40 -7.44 26.03
C PHE A 593 -25.91 -6.07 25.62
N THR A 594 -25.86 -5.09 26.53
CA THR A 594 -26.19 -3.69 26.28
C THR A 594 -24.96 -2.84 26.58
N PRO A 595 -24.43 -2.08 25.60
CA PRO A 595 -23.32 -1.18 25.84
C PRO A 595 -23.66 -0.12 26.89
N ARG A 596 -22.68 0.23 27.73
CA ARG A 596 -22.73 1.40 28.59
C ARG A 596 -22.43 2.66 27.75
N GLU A 597 -22.92 3.81 28.18
CA GLU A 597 -22.75 5.06 27.42
C GLU A 597 -21.28 5.48 27.30
N ASP A 598 -20.48 5.21 28.32
CA ASP A 598 -19.03 5.49 28.35
C ASP A 598 -18.21 4.61 27.41
N GLN A 599 -18.81 3.56 26.83
CA GLN A 599 -18.20 2.77 25.76
C GLN A 599 -18.23 3.48 24.40
N PHE A 600 -19.03 4.55 24.26
CA PHE A 600 -19.06 5.36 23.06
C PHE A 600 -18.09 6.55 23.18
N LYS A 601 -17.41 6.86 22.08
CA LYS A 601 -16.73 8.14 21.88
C LYS A 601 -17.34 8.83 20.69
N CYS A 602 -17.54 10.15 20.78
CA CYS A 602 -17.99 10.96 19.66
C CYS A 602 -17.13 12.21 19.55
N PHE A 603 -16.39 12.33 18.44
CA PHE A 603 -15.56 13.49 18.14
C PHE A 603 -16.05 14.15 16.86
N ILE A 604 -16.10 15.48 16.88
CA ILE A 604 -16.38 16.28 15.69
C ILE A 604 -15.17 17.17 15.42
N GLY A 605 -14.46 16.87 14.32
CA GLY A 605 -13.40 17.70 13.77
C GLY A 605 -13.98 18.81 12.91
N VAL A 606 -13.66 20.06 13.20
CA VAL A 606 -14.11 21.25 12.46
C VAL A 606 -12.95 22.21 12.21
N GLY A 607 -13.05 23.13 11.25
CA GLY A 607 -11.96 24.09 10.96
C GLY A 607 -11.46 24.84 12.20
N ASP A 608 -12.38 25.40 12.99
CA ASP A 608 -12.11 26.08 14.26
C ASP A 608 -13.19 25.75 15.31
N ALA A 609 -12.81 25.04 16.37
CA ALA A 609 -13.72 24.63 17.44
C ALA A 609 -14.36 25.82 18.18
N ASP A 610 -13.65 26.94 18.32
CA ASP A 610 -14.16 28.13 19.02
C ASP A 610 -15.28 28.79 18.20
N ALA A 611 -15.08 28.93 16.90
CA ALA A 611 -16.10 29.44 15.97
C ALA A 611 -17.37 28.57 15.96
N TRP A 612 -17.20 27.25 16.04
CA TRP A 612 -18.29 26.27 16.07
C TRP A 612 -19.02 26.16 17.41
N GLY A 613 -18.51 26.78 18.49
CA GLY A 613 -19.10 26.72 19.82
C GLY A 613 -20.58 27.14 19.90
N ARG A 614 -21.02 28.02 18.98
CA ARG A 614 -22.43 28.46 18.88
C ARG A 614 -23.38 27.37 18.38
N MET A 615 -22.89 26.42 17.58
CA MET A 615 -23.67 25.31 17.03
C MET A 615 -23.65 24.06 17.92
N ALA A 616 -22.76 24.01 18.91
CA ALA A 616 -22.56 22.83 19.76
C ALA A 616 -23.85 22.36 20.46
N GLY A 617 -24.71 23.28 20.91
CA GLY A 617 -25.99 22.93 21.54
C GLY A 617 -26.94 22.18 20.60
N GLU A 618 -27.08 22.66 19.35
CA GLU A 618 -27.92 22.01 18.32
C GLU A 618 -27.36 20.63 17.96
N ILE A 619 -26.03 20.52 17.80
CA ILE A 619 -25.36 19.25 17.50
C ILE A 619 -25.56 18.22 18.62
N ARG A 620 -25.39 18.61 19.88
CA ARG A 620 -25.62 17.70 21.03
C ARG A 620 -27.08 17.25 21.10
N ALA A 621 -28.02 18.12 20.78
CA ALA A 621 -29.45 17.79 20.73
C ALA A 621 -29.80 16.86 19.55
N ALA A 622 -28.94 16.75 18.54
CA ALA A 622 -29.14 15.88 17.38
C ALA A 622 -28.65 14.43 17.61
N VAL A 623 -28.00 14.13 18.73
CA VAL A 623 -27.57 12.76 19.07
C VAL A 623 -28.79 11.84 19.24
N PRO A 624 -28.84 10.68 18.54
CA PRO A 624 -29.97 9.76 18.65
C PRO A 624 -30.15 9.22 20.06
N SER A 625 -31.40 9.20 20.55
CA SER A 625 -31.75 8.61 21.85
C SER A 625 -31.51 7.10 21.86
N GLY A 626 -31.00 6.56 22.98
CA GLY A 626 -30.86 5.12 23.21
C GLY A 626 -29.47 4.53 23.00
N HIS A 627 -28.46 5.36 22.72
CA HIS A 627 -27.06 4.92 22.60
C HIS A 627 -26.15 5.60 23.62
N PHE A 628 -25.98 6.93 23.52
CA PHE A 628 -25.15 7.72 24.42
C PHE A 628 -25.68 9.15 24.53
N HIS A 629 -25.32 9.86 25.61
CA HIS A 629 -25.72 11.25 25.82
C HIS A 629 -24.88 12.23 25.00
N GLY A 630 -25.52 13.30 24.50
CA GLY A 630 -24.85 14.33 23.70
C GLY A 630 -23.70 15.05 24.42
N ASP A 631 -23.65 15.04 25.75
CA ASP A 631 -22.54 15.63 26.52
C ASP A 631 -21.21 14.88 26.39
N LEU A 632 -21.23 13.64 25.87
CA LEU A 632 -20.02 12.88 25.54
C LEU A 632 -19.38 13.34 24.22
N LEU A 633 -20.08 14.14 23.42
CA LEU A 633 -19.58 14.70 22.17
C LEU A 633 -18.55 15.79 22.44
N ARG A 634 -17.40 15.68 21.76
CA ARG A 634 -16.33 16.68 21.79
C ARG A 634 -16.13 17.31 20.41
N VAL A 635 -16.24 18.63 20.34
CA VAL A 635 -15.87 19.42 19.15
C VAL A 635 -14.39 19.79 19.30
N VAL A 636 -13.61 19.54 18.26
CA VAL A 636 -12.15 19.71 18.23
C VAL A 636 -11.74 20.32 16.90
N SER A 637 -10.68 21.14 16.92
CA SER A 637 -10.17 21.78 15.70
C SER A 637 -9.43 20.75 14.84
N SER A 638 -9.88 20.55 13.60
CA SER A 638 -9.17 19.81 12.56
C SER A 638 -8.22 20.73 11.77
N GLY A 639 -8.52 22.03 11.71
CA GLY A 639 -7.79 23.03 10.90
C GLY A 639 -8.21 23.07 9.42
N ILE A 640 -9.20 22.26 9.02
CA ILE A 640 -9.68 22.18 7.63
C ILE A 640 -11.00 22.96 7.51
N ALA A 641 -10.96 24.13 6.88
CA ALA A 641 -12.16 24.94 6.62
C ALA A 641 -13.05 24.31 5.55
N GLY A 642 -14.37 24.53 5.62
CA GLY A 642 -15.33 24.01 4.65
C GLY A 642 -15.70 22.52 4.85
N LYS A 643 -15.08 21.85 5.82
CA LYS A 643 -15.26 20.43 6.11
C LYS A 643 -15.43 20.20 7.61
N ALA A 644 -16.39 19.35 7.96
CA ALA A 644 -16.55 18.84 9.32
C ALA A 644 -16.66 17.31 9.31
N VAL A 645 -15.99 16.65 10.25
CA VAL A 645 -15.93 15.19 10.33
C VAL A 645 -16.50 14.74 11.67
N CYS A 646 -17.53 13.91 11.64
CA CYS A 646 -18.08 13.26 12.83
C CYS A 646 -17.57 11.82 12.88
N TYR A 647 -16.87 11.46 13.95
CA TYR A 647 -16.35 10.12 14.20
C TYR A 647 -16.99 9.56 15.46
N ILE A 648 -17.56 8.36 15.38
CA ILE A 648 -18.16 7.66 16.52
C ILE A 648 -17.57 6.26 16.62
N GLU A 649 -17.07 5.91 17.80
CA GLU A 649 -16.52 4.60 18.10
C GLU A 649 -17.33 3.95 19.23
N LEU A 650 -17.59 2.65 19.11
CA LEU A 650 -18.07 1.79 20.18
C LEU A 650 -16.96 0.80 20.53
N SER A 651 -16.49 0.85 21.77
CA SER A 651 -15.39 0.02 22.27
C SER A 651 -15.89 -1.05 23.24
N GLY A 652 -15.53 -2.31 23.00
CA GLY A 652 -15.65 -3.39 23.98
C GLY A 652 -17.00 -4.11 24.02
N TYR A 653 -17.31 -4.93 23.01
CA TYR A 653 -18.51 -5.77 23.01
C TYR A 653 -18.20 -7.21 22.58
N PRO A 654 -19.03 -8.20 22.98
CA PRO A 654 -18.85 -9.58 22.55
C PRO A 654 -19.38 -9.80 21.14
N MET A 655 -18.71 -10.67 20.38
CA MET A 655 -19.14 -11.00 19.02
C MET A 655 -20.53 -11.64 18.95
N THR A 656 -21.01 -12.23 20.05
CA THR A 656 -22.33 -12.89 20.13
C THR A 656 -23.51 -11.97 19.77
N VAL A 657 -23.32 -10.64 19.85
CA VAL A 657 -24.34 -9.64 19.48
C VAL A 657 -24.54 -9.47 17.98
N LEU A 658 -23.64 -9.99 17.14
CA LEU A 658 -23.70 -9.81 15.69
C LEU A 658 -24.96 -10.49 15.11
N ARG A 659 -25.77 -9.71 14.39
CA ARG A 659 -27.08 -10.15 13.88
C ARG A 659 -26.98 -11.28 12.86
N GLY A 660 -25.89 -11.33 12.09
CA GLY A 660 -25.69 -12.30 11.02
C GLY A 660 -25.24 -13.70 11.46
N LEU A 661 -24.74 -13.86 12.70
CA LEU A 661 -24.16 -15.13 13.17
C LEU A 661 -25.03 -16.37 12.96
N PRO A 662 -26.36 -16.36 13.22
CA PRO A 662 -27.19 -17.55 12.99
C PRO A 662 -27.24 -17.96 11.52
N THR A 663 -27.32 -16.99 10.60
CA THR A 663 -27.33 -17.25 9.16
C THR A 663 -25.97 -17.77 8.70
N TRP A 664 -24.88 -17.14 9.15
CA TRP A 664 -23.53 -17.56 8.78
C TRP A 664 -23.18 -18.95 9.33
N ARG A 665 -23.67 -19.29 10.53
CA ARG A 665 -23.54 -20.65 11.10
C ARG A 665 -24.23 -21.69 10.22
N ALA A 666 -25.43 -21.39 9.70
CA ALA A 666 -26.15 -22.30 8.81
C ALA A 666 -25.37 -22.54 7.51
N SER A 667 -24.85 -21.47 6.90
CA SER A 667 -23.98 -21.56 5.72
C SER A 667 -22.71 -22.38 6.01
N TYR A 668 -22.07 -22.18 7.17
CA TYR A 668 -20.92 -22.99 7.63
C TYR A 668 -21.26 -24.49 7.75
N GLN A 669 -22.41 -24.83 8.35
CA GLN A 669 -22.84 -26.23 8.49
C GLN A 669 -23.12 -26.90 7.13
N ILE A 670 -23.52 -26.12 6.12
CA ILE A 670 -23.72 -26.60 4.75
C ILE A 670 -22.39 -26.81 4.02
N GLU A 671 -21.47 -25.86 4.11
CA GLU A 671 -20.25 -25.83 3.29
C GLU A 671 -19.07 -26.60 3.89
N ASN A 672 -18.85 -26.52 5.20
CA ASN A 672 -17.68 -27.11 5.85
C ASN A 672 -17.52 -28.64 5.63
N PRO A 673 -18.60 -29.45 5.57
CA PRO A 673 -18.48 -30.86 5.23
C PRO A 673 -18.10 -31.12 3.76
N LYS A 674 -18.35 -30.17 2.85
CA LYS A 674 -18.07 -30.31 1.40
C LYS A 674 -16.65 -29.90 1.07
N ILE A 675 -16.22 -28.76 1.60
CA ILE A 675 -14.91 -28.14 1.35
C ILE A 675 -14.41 -27.57 2.68
N PRO A 676 -13.13 -27.81 3.06
CA PRO A 676 -12.57 -27.22 4.26
C PRO A 676 -12.70 -25.69 4.25
N THR A 677 -13.30 -25.13 5.31
CA THR A 677 -13.45 -23.68 5.49
C THR A 677 -12.38 -23.08 6.40
N HIS A 678 -11.77 -23.91 7.25
CA HIS A 678 -10.68 -23.55 8.15
C HIS A 678 -9.32 -23.74 7.46
N LEU A 679 -8.37 -22.86 7.79
CA LEU A 679 -6.96 -23.03 7.38
C LEU A 679 -6.21 -24.00 8.29
N HIS A 680 -6.64 -24.11 9.55
CA HIS A 680 -6.04 -25.02 10.52
C HIS A 680 -6.59 -26.44 10.35
N PHE A 681 -5.71 -27.45 10.35
CA PHE A 681 -6.07 -28.85 10.14
C PHE A 681 -6.98 -29.41 11.25
N ASP A 682 -6.83 -28.91 12.49
CA ASP A 682 -7.71 -29.23 13.60
C ASP A 682 -8.67 -28.07 13.86
N SER A 683 -9.80 -28.08 13.17
CA SER A 683 -10.87 -27.08 13.33
C SER A 683 -11.69 -27.26 14.61
N THR A 684 -11.60 -28.41 15.27
CA THR A 684 -12.43 -28.73 16.44
C THR A 684 -12.08 -27.88 17.66
N ARG A 685 -10.86 -27.33 17.69
CA ARG A 685 -10.35 -26.45 18.76
C ARG A 685 -10.99 -25.07 18.74
N PHE A 686 -11.66 -24.69 17.66
CA PHE A 686 -12.27 -23.38 17.56
C PHE A 686 -13.69 -23.38 18.12
N ARG A 687 -13.99 -22.41 18.99
CA ARG A 687 -15.33 -22.26 19.57
C ARG A 687 -16.24 -21.50 18.61
N HIS A 688 -17.52 -21.87 18.66
CA HIS A 688 -18.57 -21.09 18.01
C HIS A 688 -18.66 -19.69 18.64
N PRO A 689 -18.62 -18.59 17.86
CA PRO A 689 -18.71 -17.21 18.35
C PRO A 689 -20.14 -16.78 18.71
N ILE A 690 -21.06 -17.73 18.82
CA ILE A 690 -22.47 -17.51 19.17
C ILE A 690 -22.75 -18.21 20.51
N ALA A 691 -23.53 -17.56 21.37
CA ALA A 691 -24.05 -18.20 22.58
C ALA A 691 -25.07 -19.29 22.19
N PRO A 692 -24.95 -20.53 22.69
CA PRO A 692 -25.95 -21.55 22.43
C PRO A 692 -27.28 -21.14 23.05
N SER A 693 -28.38 -21.48 22.38
CA SER A 693 -29.71 -21.32 22.98
C SER A 693 -29.86 -22.23 24.20
N MET A 694 -30.87 -21.99 25.04
CA MET A 694 -31.12 -22.81 26.23
C MET A 694 -31.32 -24.29 25.88
N ASP A 695 -32.06 -24.59 24.82
CA ASP A 695 -32.31 -25.96 24.37
C ASP A 695 -31.04 -26.62 23.81
N GLU A 696 -30.23 -25.84 23.08
CA GLU A 696 -28.94 -26.32 22.55
C GLU A 696 -27.96 -26.62 23.69
N LEU A 697 -27.82 -25.71 24.66
CA LEU A 697 -26.96 -25.89 25.83
C LEU A 697 -27.37 -27.11 26.66
N ASN A 698 -28.68 -27.33 26.84
CA ASN A 698 -29.22 -28.51 27.51
C ASN A 698 -28.83 -29.81 26.77
N GLY A 699 -29.02 -29.84 25.45
CA GLY A 699 -28.65 -31.00 24.63
C GLY A 699 -27.15 -31.29 24.65
N LEU A 700 -26.32 -30.26 24.53
CA LEU A 700 -24.86 -30.37 24.64
C LEU A 700 -24.44 -30.91 26.02
N ALA A 701 -25.05 -30.41 27.09
CA ALA A 701 -24.75 -30.86 28.44
C ALA A 701 -25.16 -32.32 28.69
N ASP A 702 -26.30 -32.78 28.14
CA ASP A 702 -26.73 -34.18 28.24
C ASP A 702 -25.77 -35.12 27.50
N ASP A 703 -25.37 -34.75 26.30
CA ASP A 703 -24.44 -35.56 25.52
C ASP A 703 -23.04 -35.57 26.13
N TYR A 704 -22.57 -34.44 26.65
CA TYR A 704 -21.28 -34.35 27.33
C TYR A 704 -21.28 -35.12 28.66
N GLU A 705 -22.40 -35.15 29.39
CA GLU A 705 -22.57 -36.02 30.54
C GLU A 705 -22.43 -37.50 30.15
N VAL A 706 -23.15 -37.94 29.11
CA VAL A 706 -23.04 -39.32 28.59
C VAL A 706 -21.60 -39.65 28.17
N PHE A 707 -20.91 -38.70 27.53
CA PHE A 707 -19.51 -38.86 27.15
C PHE A 707 -18.58 -39.10 28.35
N LEU A 708 -18.68 -38.29 29.42
CA LEU A 708 -17.88 -38.50 30.63
C LEU A 708 -18.20 -39.83 31.31
N GLN A 709 -19.49 -40.22 31.38
CA GLN A 709 -19.90 -41.51 31.92
C GLN A 709 -19.29 -42.66 31.10
N ALA A 710 -19.35 -42.57 29.78
CA ALA A 710 -18.84 -43.59 28.88
C ALA A 710 -17.31 -43.75 28.97
N ILE A 711 -16.56 -42.67 29.16
CA ILE A 711 -15.11 -42.72 29.45
C ILE A 711 -14.87 -43.45 30.77
N ALA A 712 -15.55 -43.03 31.84
CA ALA A 712 -15.35 -43.60 33.19
C ALA A 712 -15.65 -45.11 33.24
N LEU A 713 -16.64 -45.55 32.46
CA LEU A 713 -17.05 -46.96 32.34
C LEU A 713 -16.25 -47.74 31.29
N GLY A 714 -15.30 -47.12 30.59
CA GLY A 714 -14.50 -47.72 29.52
C GLY A 714 -15.31 -48.16 28.30
N VAL A 715 -16.49 -47.56 28.07
CA VAL A 715 -17.34 -47.73 26.87
C VAL A 715 -16.69 -47.00 25.70
N ILE A 716 -16.14 -45.82 25.98
CA ILE A 716 -15.35 -45.03 25.05
C ILE A 716 -13.91 -44.99 25.57
N ARG A 717 -12.92 -45.02 24.67
CA ARG A 717 -11.49 -44.94 25.01
C ARG A 717 -10.79 -43.90 24.16
N ARG A 718 -9.81 -43.21 24.72
CA ARG A 718 -8.98 -42.26 23.95
C ARG A 718 -8.07 -43.06 23.01
N LYS A 719 -8.03 -42.67 21.74
CA LYS A 719 -7.10 -43.22 20.75
C LYS A 719 -5.68 -42.80 21.15
N PRO A 720 -4.71 -43.73 21.22
CA PRO A 720 -3.32 -43.36 21.48
C PRO A 720 -2.79 -42.50 20.33
N ASP A 721 -2.06 -41.43 20.67
CA ASP A 721 -1.40 -40.56 19.70
C ASP A 721 -0.16 -41.30 19.15
N LEU A 722 -0.34 -42.10 18.09
CA LEU A 722 0.74 -42.83 17.44
C LEU A 722 1.57 -41.89 16.55
N SER A 723 2.88 -42.08 16.51
CA SER A 723 3.85 -41.29 15.70
C SER A 723 3.75 -41.56 14.19
N GLU A 724 2.59 -41.95 13.70
CA GLU A 724 2.37 -42.31 12.30
C GLU A 724 2.11 -41.09 11.43
N ARG A 725 2.53 -41.18 10.17
CA ARG A 725 2.40 -40.11 9.17
C ARG A 725 0.93 -39.72 8.92
N GLU A 726 -0.01 -40.65 9.13
CA GLU A 726 -1.46 -40.41 9.03
C GLU A 726 -2.03 -39.62 10.23
N ALA A 727 -1.37 -39.62 11.38
CA ALA A 727 -1.77 -38.84 12.55
C ALA A 727 -1.49 -37.33 12.40
N LEU A 728 -0.71 -36.92 11.39
CA LEU A 728 -0.38 -35.50 11.13
C LEU A 728 -1.57 -34.69 10.59
N PHE A 729 -2.58 -35.32 10.01
CA PHE A 729 -3.72 -34.65 9.36
C PHE A 729 -5.06 -34.91 10.05
N GLN A 730 -5.06 -35.53 11.23
CA GLN A 730 -6.25 -35.71 12.07
C GLN A 730 -6.21 -34.78 13.29
N PRO A 731 -7.35 -34.20 13.71
CA PRO A 731 -7.45 -33.52 15.00
C PRO A 731 -6.96 -34.44 16.14
N ARG A 732 -6.14 -33.91 17.05
CA ARG A 732 -5.56 -34.71 18.15
C ARG A 732 -6.62 -35.08 19.19
N GLY A 733 -6.32 -36.10 20.01
CA GLY A 733 -7.18 -36.50 21.12
C GLY A 733 -8.49 -37.17 20.72
N GLN A 734 -8.48 -37.95 19.64
CA GLN A 734 -9.65 -38.69 19.17
C GLN A 734 -10.12 -39.71 20.21
N TYR A 735 -11.43 -39.92 20.30
CA TYR A 735 -12.05 -40.97 21.09
C TYR A 735 -12.67 -42.04 20.20
N LEU A 736 -12.65 -43.28 20.69
CA LEU A 736 -13.09 -44.48 20.00
C LEU A 736 -14.27 -45.12 20.73
N PHE A 737 -15.24 -45.62 19.96
CA PHE A 737 -16.36 -46.41 20.43
C PHE A 737 -16.40 -47.75 19.69
N GLU A 738 -16.62 -48.83 20.44
CA GLU A 738 -16.79 -50.17 19.88
C GLU A 738 -18.27 -50.39 19.56
N VAL A 739 -18.61 -50.55 18.27
CA VAL A 739 -20.01 -50.57 17.79
C VAL A 739 -20.76 -51.78 18.33
N GLU A 740 -20.12 -52.95 18.33
CA GLU A 740 -20.64 -54.18 18.90
C GLU A 740 -19.69 -54.65 20.02
N PRO A 741 -20.14 -54.73 21.28
CA PRO A 741 -19.25 -55.06 22.40
C PRO A 741 -18.50 -56.39 22.17
N GLY A 742 -17.17 -56.34 22.17
CA GLY A 742 -16.31 -57.50 21.94
C GLY A 742 -16.03 -57.83 20.47
N SER A 743 -16.52 -57.04 19.50
CA SER A 743 -16.18 -57.22 18.08
C SER A 743 -14.73 -56.85 17.76
N GLY A 744 -14.10 -56.01 18.60
CA GLY A 744 -12.79 -55.43 18.35
C GLY A 744 -12.78 -54.31 17.31
N GLU A 745 -13.94 -53.94 16.74
CA GLU A 745 -14.07 -52.86 15.76
C GLU A 745 -14.32 -51.51 16.45
N TRP A 746 -13.26 -50.69 16.53
CA TRP A 746 -13.29 -49.38 17.18
C TRP A 746 -13.42 -48.25 16.16
N LEU A 747 -14.52 -47.51 16.23
CA LEU A 747 -14.80 -46.37 15.35
C LEU A 747 -14.56 -45.04 16.06
N GLN A 748 -14.06 -44.06 15.31
CA GLN A 748 -13.81 -42.71 15.83
C GLN A 748 -15.13 -41.95 16.01
N ILE A 749 -15.28 -41.29 17.15
CA ILE A 749 -16.46 -40.48 17.49
C ILE A 749 -16.15 -38.98 17.67
N GLY A 750 -14.92 -38.56 17.34
CA GLY A 750 -14.44 -37.20 17.53
C GLY A 750 -13.59 -37.04 18.80
N ASN A 751 -12.99 -35.85 18.94
CA ASN A 751 -12.30 -35.45 20.15
C ASN A 751 -13.23 -34.69 21.11
N GLU A 752 -12.73 -34.38 22.30
CA GLU A 752 -13.56 -33.73 23.31
C GLU A 752 -14.04 -32.33 22.89
N PHE A 753 -13.21 -31.55 22.19
CA PHE A 753 -13.63 -30.23 21.73
C PHE A 753 -14.83 -30.31 20.78
N ALA A 754 -14.82 -31.25 19.84
CA ALA A 754 -15.94 -31.49 18.94
C ALA A 754 -17.21 -31.90 19.72
N ILE A 755 -17.09 -32.76 20.74
CA ILE A 755 -18.23 -33.23 21.55
C ILE A 755 -18.80 -32.12 22.41
N ARG A 756 -17.96 -31.24 22.97
CA ARG A 756 -18.41 -30.06 23.73
C ARG A 756 -19.16 -29.07 22.85
N SER A 757 -18.72 -28.86 21.61
CA SER A 757 -19.28 -27.87 20.69
C SER A 757 -20.50 -28.37 19.91
N ASN A 758 -20.57 -29.67 19.59
CA ASN A 758 -21.58 -30.24 18.69
C ASN A 758 -22.38 -31.40 19.31
N GLY A 759 -22.02 -31.87 20.50
CA GLY A 759 -22.60 -33.06 21.14
C GLY A 759 -22.03 -34.37 20.57
N LEU A 760 -22.60 -35.49 21.00
CA LEU A 760 -22.20 -36.81 20.48
C LEU A 760 -22.65 -36.96 19.02
N PRO A 761 -21.85 -37.62 18.15
CA PRO A 761 -22.22 -37.85 16.76
C PRO A 761 -23.59 -38.53 16.64
N SER A 762 -24.49 -37.97 15.84
CA SER A 762 -25.89 -38.41 15.74
C SER A 762 -26.03 -39.91 15.44
N TYR A 763 -25.14 -40.46 14.62
CA TYR A 763 -25.12 -41.88 14.24
C TYR A 763 -24.83 -42.82 15.42
N TYR A 764 -23.92 -42.46 16.32
CA TYR A 764 -23.51 -43.30 17.47
C TYR A 764 -24.15 -42.86 18.81
N ARG A 765 -24.78 -41.69 18.86
CA ARG A 765 -25.30 -41.07 20.10
C ARG A 765 -26.15 -42.02 20.94
N ASN A 766 -27.12 -42.69 20.33
CA ASN A 766 -28.02 -43.62 21.03
C ASN A 766 -27.30 -44.88 21.49
N GLN A 767 -26.38 -45.42 20.69
CA GLN A 767 -25.62 -46.64 21.02
C GLN A 767 -24.68 -46.40 22.20
N VAL A 768 -23.92 -45.29 22.18
CA VAL A 768 -23.05 -44.87 23.29
C VAL A 768 -23.87 -44.71 24.58
N ARG A 769 -25.01 -44.00 24.48
CA ARG A 769 -25.90 -43.76 25.62
C ARG A 769 -26.42 -45.07 26.21
N MET A 770 -26.91 -45.99 25.37
CA MET A 770 -27.40 -47.29 25.81
C MET A 770 -26.28 -48.14 26.43
N ALA A 771 -25.09 -48.18 25.83
CA ALA A 771 -23.95 -48.94 26.34
C ALA A 771 -23.49 -48.42 27.73
N ALA A 772 -23.42 -47.11 27.91
CA ALA A 772 -23.12 -46.49 29.20
C ALA A 772 -24.18 -46.83 30.25
N GLN A 773 -25.47 -46.71 29.91
CA GLN A 773 -26.58 -47.05 30.80
C GLN A 773 -26.57 -48.53 31.20
N GLN A 774 -26.34 -49.45 30.26
CA GLN A 774 -26.27 -50.89 30.52
C GLN A 774 -25.12 -51.25 31.46
N ARG A 775 -23.92 -50.66 31.27
CA ARG A 775 -22.81 -50.87 32.20
C ARG A 775 -23.12 -50.30 33.57
N LEU A 776 -23.64 -49.07 33.64
CA LEU A 776 -23.97 -48.40 34.90
C LEU A 776 -25.08 -49.14 35.69
N ALA A 777 -25.95 -49.90 35.03
CA ALA A 777 -26.97 -50.71 35.69
C ALA A 777 -26.39 -51.93 36.44
N ARG A 778 -25.19 -52.40 36.06
CA ARG A 778 -24.53 -53.59 36.63
C ARG A 778 -23.50 -53.26 37.72
N VAL A 779 -23.24 -51.98 37.96
CA VAL A 779 -22.26 -51.48 38.93
C VAL A 779 -22.78 -51.64 40.36
N GLY A 780 -21.99 -52.27 41.23
CA GLY A 780 -22.26 -52.41 42.66
C GLY A 780 -21.90 -51.15 43.50
N PRO A 781 -22.21 -51.13 44.81
CA PRO A 781 -22.03 -49.93 45.65
C PRO A 781 -20.58 -49.43 45.74
N ARG A 782 -19.59 -50.32 45.87
CA ARG A 782 -18.17 -49.96 45.98
C ARG A 782 -17.61 -49.55 44.63
N GLN A 783 -17.98 -50.23 43.54
CA GLN A 783 -17.66 -49.77 42.19
C GLN A 783 -18.25 -48.38 41.88
N MET A 784 -19.50 -48.14 42.29
CA MET A 784 -20.16 -46.84 42.14
C MET A 784 -19.43 -45.75 42.93
N LEU A 785 -18.94 -46.08 44.12
CA LEU A 785 -18.10 -45.16 44.91
C LEU A 785 -16.79 -44.82 44.20
N LEU A 786 -16.08 -45.80 43.60
CA LEU A 786 -14.86 -45.52 42.84
C LEU A 786 -15.14 -44.62 41.62
N LEU A 787 -16.26 -44.84 40.92
CA LEU A 787 -16.72 -43.95 39.84
C LEU A 787 -17.01 -42.52 40.35
N ALA A 788 -17.67 -42.40 41.51
CA ALA A 788 -17.91 -41.10 42.14
C ALA A 788 -16.60 -40.40 42.55
N ALA A 789 -15.65 -41.14 43.11
CA ALA A 789 -14.31 -40.64 43.44
C ALA A 789 -13.56 -40.15 42.20
N LEU A 790 -13.68 -40.87 41.08
CA LEU A 790 -13.08 -40.46 39.81
C LEU A 790 -13.67 -39.14 39.29
N MET A 791 -14.99 -38.97 39.33
CA MET A 791 -15.64 -37.71 38.94
C MET A 791 -15.28 -36.56 39.89
N ARG A 792 -15.13 -36.86 41.19
CA ARG A 792 -14.64 -35.87 42.16
C ARG A 792 -13.20 -35.44 41.86
N HIS A 793 -12.34 -36.37 41.46
CA HIS A 793 -11.01 -36.04 40.96
C HIS A 793 -11.08 -35.17 39.69
N TYR A 794 -11.92 -35.52 38.73
CA TYR A 794 -12.10 -34.70 37.52
C TYR A 794 -12.52 -33.28 37.86
N GLN A 795 -13.50 -33.11 38.75
CA GLN A 795 -13.95 -31.79 39.21
C GLN A 795 -12.82 -30.96 39.85
N LEU A 796 -12.04 -31.56 40.76
CA LEU A 796 -11.08 -30.84 41.60
C LEU A 796 -9.71 -30.64 40.95
N ARG A 797 -9.36 -31.46 39.95
CA ARG A 797 -8.01 -31.58 39.41
C ARG A 797 -7.97 -31.39 37.90
N VAL A 798 -8.71 -32.22 37.15
CA VAL A 798 -8.71 -32.17 35.67
C VAL A 798 -9.41 -30.92 35.13
N TYR A 799 -10.57 -30.59 35.69
CA TYR A 799 -11.41 -29.44 35.35
C TYR A 799 -11.47 -28.45 36.51
N GLN A 800 -10.33 -28.24 37.17
CA GLN A 800 -10.23 -27.23 38.21
C GLN A 800 -10.49 -25.85 37.58
N PRO A 801 -11.51 -25.09 38.03
CA PRO A 801 -11.87 -23.81 37.41
C PRO A 801 -10.70 -22.83 37.44
N LYS A 802 -10.48 -22.14 36.32
CA LYS A 802 -9.56 -21.00 36.30
C LYS A 802 -10.11 -19.86 37.17
N LEU A 803 -9.21 -19.17 37.86
CA LEU A 803 -9.55 -17.94 38.57
C LEU A 803 -9.56 -16.75 37.58
N GLU A 804 -10.68 -16.04 37.53
CA GLU A 804 -10.85 -14.83 36.74
C GLU A 804 -10.87 -13.61 37.67
N VAL A 805 -10.14 -12.57 37.29
CA VAL A 805 -10.17 -11.28 37.99
C VAL A 805 -11.37 -10.48 37.49
N GLY A 806 -12.28 -10.12 38.39
CA GLY A 806 -13.44 -9.29 38.08
C GLY A 806 -13.12 -7.79 37.99
N GLU A 807 -14.12 -6.97 37.64
CA GLU A 807 -14.00 -5.49 37.52
C GLU A 807 -13.50 -4.83 38.83
N THR A 808 -13.72 -5.46 39.98
CA THR A 808 -13.27 -4.99 41.30
C THR A 808 -11.85 -5.46 41.67
N GLY A 809 -11.19 -6.23 40.80
CA GLY A 809 -9.91 -6.88 41.09
C GLY A 809 -10.02 -8.18 41.90
N ALA A 810 -11.23 -8.64 42.24
CA ALA A 810 -11.44 -9.88 42.97
C ALA A 810 -11.26 -11.12 42.07
N GLU A 811 -10.50 -12.12 42.54
CA GLU A 811 -10.38 -13.41 41.87
C GLU A 811 -11.55 -14.32 42.22
N LEU A 812 -12.36 -14.70 41.21
CA LEU A 812 -13.47 -15.62 41.34
C LEU A 812 -13.26 -16.86 40.47
N PRO A 813 -13.61 -18.06 40.95
CA PRO A 813 -13.60 -19.24 40.09
C PRO A 813 -14.60 -19.07 38.95
N SER A 814 -14.24 -19.57 37.76
CA SER A 814 -15.08 -19.60 36.56
C SER A 814 -15.39 -21.05 36.17
N PRO A 815 -16.37 -21.72 36.82
CA PRO A 815 -16.70 -23.11 36.55
C PRO A 815 -17.19 -23.32 35.13
N SER A 816 -16.62 -24.29 34.44
CA SER A 816 -17.00 -24.64 33.08
C SER A 816 -18.02 -25.78 33.03
N LEU A 817 -18.56 -26.05 31.84
CA LEU A 817 -19.45 -27.20 31.61
C LEU A 817 -18.82 -28.51 32.14
N PRO A 818 -17.57 -28.88 31.77
CA PRO A 818 -16.91 -30.06 32.32
C PRO A 818 -16.82 -30.12 33.85
N HIS A 819 -16.50 -29.01 34.49
CA HIS A 819 -16.43 -28.93 35.94
C HIS A 819 -17.79 -29.24 36.57
N VAL A 820 -18.85 -28.58 36.08
CA VAL A 820 -20.20 -28.72 36.60
C VAL A 820 -20.77 -30.11 36.30
N THR A 821 -20.50 -30.67 35.12
CA THR A 821 -20.88 -32.04 34.78
C THR A 821 -20.20 -33.05 35.69
N ALA A 822 -18.89 -32.93 35.94
CA ALA A 822 -18.15 -33.81 36.84
C ALA A 822 -18.67 -33.72 38.28
N LYS A 823 -18.94 -32.51 38.79
CA LYS A 823 -19.56 -32.29 40.11
C LYS A 823 -20.90 -33.00 40.23
N ARG A 824 -21.79 -32.81 39.25
CA ARG A 824 -23.12 -33.42 39.24
C ARG A 824 -23.08 -34.94 39.18
N LEU A 825 -22.19 -35.50 38.35
CA LEU A 825 -21.99 -36.96 38.27
C LEU A 825 -21.45 -37.52 39.59
N TYR A 826 -20.48 -36.84 40.21
CA TYR A 826 -20.00 -37.20 41.55
C TYR A 826 -21.14 -37.23 42.57
N GLU A 827 -21.94 -36.17 42.66
CA GLU A 827 -23.04 -36.08 43.63
C GLU A 827 -24.10 -37.16 43.39
N ALA A 828 -24.47 -37.38 42.12
CA ALA A 828 -25.45 -38.39 41.74
C ALA A 828 -24.97 -39.82 42.02
N TRP A 829 -23.73 -40.15 41.65
CA TRP A 829 -23.16 -41.49 41.84
C TRP A 829 -22.84 -41.77 43.30
N PHE A 830 -22.33 -40.79 44.06
CA PHE A 830 -22.11 -40.96 45.49
C PHE A 830 -23.42 -41.19 46.24
N LYS A 831 -24.47 -40.42 45.93
CA LYS A 831 -25.81 -40.64 46.48
C LYS A 831 -26.34 -42.02 46.12
N ARG A 832 -26.14 -42.47 44.88
CA ARG A 832 -26.55 -43.81 44.43
C ARG A 832 -25.80 -44.93 45.15
N ALA A 833 -24.48 -44.80 45.36
CA ALA A 833 -23.68 -45.75 46.12
C ALA A 833 -24.20 -45.90 47.56
N ARG A 834 -24.50 -44.77 48.23
CA ARG A 834 -25.08 -44.77 49.59
C ARG A 834 -26.48 -45.37 49.67
N ALA A 835 -27.27 -45.21 48.61
CA ALA A 835 -28.60 -45.82 48.54
C ALA A 835 -28.53 -47.34 48.33
N MET A 836 -27.47 -47.83 47.67
CA MET A 836 -27.21 -49.26 47.49
C MET A 836 -26.60 -49.91 48.74
N ASP A 837 -25.72 -49.20 49.45
CA ASP A 837 -25.11 -49.62 50.71
C ASP A 837 -24.92 -48.41 51.65
N ALA A 838 -25.67 -48.40 52.75
CA ALA A 838 -25.61 -47.32 53.73
C ALA A 838 -24.27 -47.24 54.48
N ALA A 839 -23.44 -48.30 54.45
CA ALA A 839 -22.10 -48.30 55.01
C ALA A 839 -21.11 -47.48 54.18
N VAL A 840 -21.44 -47.11 52.94
CA VAL A 840 -20.63 -46.20 52.13
C VAL A 840 -20.65 -44.80 52.75
N GLY A 841 -19.48 -44.37 53.22
CA GLY A 841 -19.31 -43.09 53.92
C GLY A 841 -18.41 -42.09 53.18
N GLN A 842 -18.28 -40.90 53.77
CA GLN A 842 -17.35 -39.88 53.27
C GLN A 842 -15.88 -40.33 53.44
N ALA A 843 -15.57 -41.06 54.50
CA ALA A 843 -14.24 -41.64 54.73
C ALA A 843 -13.84 -42.63 53.61
N ASP A 844 -14.79 -43.43 53.10
CA ASP A 844 -14.52 -44.33 51.97
C ASP A 844 -14.20 -43.56 50.69
N LEU A 845 -14.86 -42.41 50.47
CA LEU A 845 -14.59 -41.52 49.33
C LEU A 845 -13.19 -40.91 49.41
N GLU A 846 -12.81 -40.40 50.58
CA GLU A 846 -11.48 -39.84 50.84
C GLU A 846 -10.40 -40.91 50.62
N ARG A 847 -10.62 -42.11 51.16
CA ARG A 847 -9.74 -43.26 50.95
C ARG A 847 -9.60 -43.63 49.47
N ALA A 848 -10.71 -43.65 48.73
CA ALA A 848 -10.69 -43.90 47.30
C ALA A 848 -9.88 -42.83 46.55
N LEU A 849 -10.02 -41.55 46.91
CA LEU A 849 -9.24 -40.45 46.31
C LEU A 849 -7.74 -40.55 46.62
N GLU A 850 -7.37 -40.90 47.86
CA GLU A 850 -5.96 -41.12 48.25
C GLU A 850 -5.31 -42.24 47.44
N LEU A 851 -6.04 -43.36 47.28
CA LEU A 851 -5.57 -44.54 46.56
C LEU A 851 -5.83 -44.48 45.05
N LEU A 852 -6.28 -43.33 44.52
CA LEU A 852 -6.63 -43.17 43.11
C LEU A 852 -5.59 -43.77 42.14
N PRO A 853 -4.26 -43.54 42.29
CA PRO A 853 -3.27 -44.12 41.37
C PRO A 853 -3.21 -45.66 41.35
N VAL A 854 -3.71 -46.32 42.40
CA VAL A 854 -3.69 -47.78 42.56
C VAL A 854 -4.78 -48.43 41.72
N TRP A 855 -6.01 -47.93 41.80
CA TRP A 855 -7.19 -48.54 41.16
C TRP A 855 -7.60 -47.91 39.83
N SER A 856 -6.93 -46.83 39.43
CA SER A 856 -7.12 -46.17 38.14
C SER A 856 -5.82 -46.12 37.33
N GLU A 857 -5.92 -45.87 36.04
CA GLU A 857 -4.80 -45.65 35.12
C GLU A 857 -4.91 -44.27 34.48
N GLN A 858 -3.76 -43.68 34.13
CA GLN A 858 -3.71 -42.38 33.47
C GLN A 858 -4.06 -42.51 31.99
N VAL A 859 -4.86 -41.59 31.48
CA VAL A 859 -5.12 -41.46 30.05
C VAL A 859 -4.11 -40.47 29.49
N ASN A 860 -3.03 -40.99 28.89
CA ASN A 860 -1.96 -40.15 28.37
C ASN A 860 -2.47 -39.12 27.36
N ASP A 861 -1.87 -37.92 27.40
CA ASP A 861 -2.13 -36.75 26.56
C ASP A 861 -3.55 -36.17 26.64
N SER A 862 -4.37 -36.62 27.60
CA SER A 862 -5.73 -36.09 27.81
C SER A 862 -5.76 -34.73 28.52
N ALA A 863 -4.63 -34.26 29.06
CA ALA A 863 -4.46 -32.89 29.55
C ALA A 863 -4.72 -31.85 28.44
N ALA A 864 -4.56 -32.24 27.17
CA ALA A 864 -4.81 -31.39 26.01
C ALA A 864 -6.31 -31.26 25.66
N ASP A 865 -7.20 -32.03 26.30
CA ASP A 865 -8.64 -32.01 26.01
C ASP A 865 -9.36 -30.80 26.64
N ALA A 866 -8.70 -30.05 27.52
CA ALA A 866 -9.22 -28.86 28.18
C ALA A 866 -8.58 -27.58 27.63
N TYR A 867 -9.38 -26.51 27.50
CA TYR A 867 -8.86 -25.20 27.14
C TYR A 867 -8.02 -24.60 28.27
N ARG A 868 -6.86 -24.02 27.94
CA ARG A 868 -5.93 -23.39 28.92
C ARG A 868 -6.54 -22.19 29.66
N TRP A 869 -7.56 -21.55 29.09
CA TRP A 869 -8.29 -20.46 29.73
C TRP A 869 -9.47 -20.94 30.58
N GLU A 870 -9.81 -22.22 30.54
CA GLU A 870 -10.94 -22.80 31.28
C GLU A 870 -10.48 -23.46 32.58
N VAL A 871 -9.29 -24.07 32.56
CA VAL A 871 -8.72 -24.78 33.70
C VAL A 871 -7.53 -24.06 34.31
N GLN A 872 -7.37 -24.15 35.63
CA GLN A 872 -6.24 -23.56 36.35
C GLN A 872 -4.91 -24.23 35.99
N GLN A 873 -4.91 -25.55 35.84
CA GLN A 873 -3.75 -26.36 35.47
C GLN A 873 -4.20 -27.47 34.51
N ALA A 874 -3.40 -27.74 33.49
CA ALA A 874 -3.65 -28.86 32.58
C ALA A 874 -3.19 -30.16 33.24
N GLN A 875 -4.10 -31.14 33.35
CA GLN A 875 -3.82 -32.42 33.99
C GLN A 875 -4.48 -33.57 33.22
N ASP A 876 -3.76 -34.68 33.07
CA ASP A 876 -4.30 -35.88 32.45
C ASP A 876 -5.43 -36.48 33.30
N LYS A 877 -6.45 -36.94 32.58
CA LYS A 877 -7.54 -37.76 33.09
C LYS A 877 -7.03 -39.12 33.55
N ARG A 878 -7.89 -39.80 34.28
CA ARG A 878 -7.71 -41.19 34.71
C ARG A 878 -8.95 -42.00 34.41
N VAL A 879 -8.82 -43.29 34.15
CA VAL A 879 -9.95 -44.22 34.00
C VAL A 879 -9.81 -45.37 34.98
N ILE A 880 -10.92 -45.97 35.38
CA ILE A 880 -10.88 -47.10 36.31
C ILE A 880 -10.29 -48.30 35.58
N ARG A 881 -9.36 -49.03 36.22
CA ARG A 881 -8.81 -50.25 35.62
C ARG A 881 -9.90 -51.33 35.51
N ALA A 882 -9.84 -52.12 34.45
CA ALA A 882 -10.88 -53.08 34.11
C ALA A 882 -11.20 -54.08 35.24
N GLU A 883 -10.20 -54.51 36.01
CA GLU A 883 -10.37 -55.43 37.15
C GLU A 883 -11.30 -54.90 38.25
N TYR A 884 -11.26 -53.61 38.55
CA TYR A 884 -12.12 -52.98 39.56
C TYR A 884 -13.53 -52.72 39.00
N LEU A 885 -13.66 -52.40 37.71
CA LEU A 885 -14.97 -52.28 37.04
C LEU A 885 -15.68 -53.64 36.85
N ALA A 886 -14.92 -54.73 36.73
CA ALA A 886 -15.47 -56.07 36.51
C ALA A 886 -15.89 -56.78 37.82
N SER A 887 -15.30 -56.40 38.96
CA SER A 887 -15.52 -57.08 40.24
C SER A 887 -15.78 -56.14 41.42
N GLU A 888 -16.95 -56.28 42.04
CA GLU A 888 -17.34 -55.55 43.24
C GLU A 888 -16.46 -55.91 44.44
N SER A 889 -16.01 -57.17 44.55
CA SER A 889 -15.09 -57.58 45.62
C SER A 889 -13.71 -56.93 45.47
N MET A 890 -13.22 -56.82 44.22
CA MET A 890 -11.97 -56.11 43.94
C MET A 890 -12.12 -54.62 44.26
N ALA A 891 -13.22 -53.98 43.88
CA ALA A 891 -13.49 -52.60 44.27
C ALA A 891 -13.55 -52.44 45.80
N GLY A 892 -14.13 -53.41 46.51
CA GLY A 892 -14.14 -53.46 47.98
C GLY A 892 -12.75 -53.55 48.61
N THR A 893 -11.78 -54.23 47.98
CA THR A 893 -10.40 -54.35 48.53
C THR A 893 -9.68 -53.01 48.63
N VAL A 894 -9.99 -52.05 47.75
CA VAL A 894 -9.46 -50.68 47.81
C VAL A 894 -9.88 -49.99 49.11
N LEU A 895 -11.08 -50.31 49.59
CA LEU A 895 -11.72 -49.67 50.73
C LEU A 895 -11.48 -50.46 52.04
N ALA A 896 -11.25 -51.77 51.94
CA ALA A 896 -11.05 -52.67 53.08
C ALA A 896 -9.59 -52.75 53.57
N ALA A 897 -8.61 -52.28 52.78
CA ALA A 897 -7.21 -52.34 53.17
C ALA A 897 -6.89 -51.30 54.26
N ALA A 898 -6.52 -51.78 55.45
CA ALA A 898 -5.74 -51.02 56.42
C ALA A 898 -4.54 -50.36 55.71
N PRO A 899 -4.14 -49.13 56.10
CA PRO A 899 -3.08 -48.41 55.40
C PRO A 899 -1.87 -49.34 55.24
N PRO A 900 -1.33 -49.53 54.02
CA PRO A 900 0.04 -50.00 53.94
C PRO A 900 0.84 -49.01 54.78
N ALA A 901 1.59 -49.52 55.75
CA ALA A 901 2.52 -48.72 56.54
C ALA A 901 3.21 -47.75 55.58
N ALA A 902 3.04 -46.46 55.85
CA ALA A 902 3.53 -45.40 55.00
C ALA A 902 4.94 -45.77 54.57
N ARG A 903 5.17 -45.88 53.26
CA ARG A 903 6.52 -45.66 52.74
C ARG A 903 6.87 -44.24 53.18
N ALA A 904 7.62 -44.14 54.27
CA ALA A 904 8.32 -42.94 54.67
C ALA A 904 9.18 -42.53 53.47
N GLY A 905 8.70 -41.56 52.73
CA GLY A 905 9.27 -41.18 51.44
C GLY A 905 8.70 -39.87 50.92
N ALA A 906 8.33 -38.96 51.82
CA ALA A 906 8.20 -37.51 51.64
C ALA A 906 7.84 -36.93 53.01
N GLY A 907 8.84 -36.59 53.84
CA GLY A 907 8.61 -36.08 55.20
C GLY A 907 7.65 -34.88 55.19
N ALA A 908 6.65 -34.89 56.08
CA ALA A 908 5.84 -33.69 56.32
C ALA A 908 6.78 -32.56 56.74
N SER A 909 6.60 -31.39 56.12
CA SER A 909 7.40 -30.19 56.39
C SER A 909 6.49 -29.15 57.03
N TYR A 910 6.96 -28.51 58.09
CA TYR A 910 6.19 -27.59 58.93
C TYR A 910 6.77 -26.19 58.85
N LYS A 911 5.90 -25.19 58.81
CA LYS A 911 6.25 -23.80 59.06
C LYS A 911 5.73 -23.41 60.44
N VAL A 912 6.54 -22.69 61.20
CA VAL A 912 6.25 -22.34 62.59
C VAL A 912 6.25 -20.83 62.70
N PHE A 913 5.27 -20.27 63.40
CA PHE A 913 5.18 -18.83 63.62
C PHE A 913 5.80 -18.47 64.97
N LEU A 914 7.06 -18.01 64.96
CA LEU A 914 7.84 -17.64 66.15
C LEU A 914 8.30 -16.19 66.03
N ASN A 915 8.21 -15.42 67.11
CA ASN A 915 8.67 -14.01 67.15
C ASN A 915 8.08 -13.13 66.02
N GLN A 916 6.79 -13.29 65.71
CA GLN A 916 6.09 -12.57 64.63
C GLN A 916 6.61 -12.87 63.20
N VAL A 917 7.43 -13.90 63.03
CA VAL A 917 7.99 -14.30 61.73
C VAL A 917 7.74 -15.78 61.48
N GLN A 918 7.45 -16.12 60.22
CA GLN A 918 7.30 -17.50 59.79
C GLN A 918 8.67 -18.13 59.54
N GLN A 919 8.99 -19.21 60.26
CA GLN A 919 10.23 -19.98 60.11
C GLN A 919 9.94 -21.39 59.56
N GLY A 920 10.91 -21.99 58.88
CA GLY A 920 10.80 -23.32 58.24
C GLY A 920 11.06 -23.26 56.72
N PRO A 921 10.89 -24.38 55.98
CA PRO A 921 10.31 -25.66 56.41
C PRO A 921 11.18 -26.45 57.40
N PHE A 922 10.55 -27.06 58.40
CA PHE A 922 11.16 -28.01 59.33
C PHE A 922 10.55 -29.40 59.18
N SER A 923 11.37 -30.43 59.24
CA SER A 923 10.95 -31.82 59.35
C SER A 923 10.36 -32.12 60.75
N LEU A 924 9.63 -33.23 60.88
CA LEU A 924 9.10 -33.67 62.19
C LEU A 924 10.20 -33.87 63.25
N GLU A 925 11.39 -34.32 62.84
CA GLU A 925 12.54 -34.52 63.73
C GLU A 925 13.11 -33.18 64.23
N GLU A 926 13.22 -32.18 63.35
CA GLU A 926 13.61 -30.81 63.72
C GLU A 926 12.56 -30.13 64.61
N MET A 927 11.27 -30.41 64.37
CA MET A 927 10.17 -29.95 65.24
C MET A 927 10.29 -30.55 66.65
N ALA A 928 10.56 -31.86 66.77
CA ALA A 928 10.76 -32.51 68.07
C ALA A 928 11.96 -31.94 68.83
N LEU A 929 13.05 -31.65 68.12
CA LEU A 929 14.28 -31.11 68.71
C LEU A 929 14.09 -29.67 69.21
N ARG A 930 13.30 -28.86 68.50
CA ARG A 930 12.93 -27.49 68.91
C ARG A 930 11.90 -27.45 70.03
N ILE A 931 10.93 -28.38 70.04
CA ILE A 931 10.00 -28.58 71.17
C ILE A 931 10.80 -28.97 72.43
N GLY A 932 11.74 -29.92 72.31
CA GLY A 932 12.60 -30.33 73.43
C GLY A 932 13.54 -29.22 73.95
N ARG A 933 13.84 -28.20 73.15
CA ARG A 933 14.60 -27.00 73.56
C ARG A 933 13.72 -25.87 74.12
N GLY A 934 12.40 -26.05 74.15
CA GLY A 934 11.44 -25.02 74.57
C GLY A 934 11.26 -23.87 73.57
N GLU A 935 11.76 -24.00 72.34
CA GLU A 935 11.62 -22.96 71.29
C GLU A 935 10.21 -22.95 70.68
N ILE A 936 9.50 -24.07 70.75
CA ILE A 936 8.13 -24.26 70.24
C ILE A 936 7.29 -24.77 71.41
N GLY A 937 6.31 -23.99 71.83
CA GLY A 937 5.32 -24.35 72.86
C GLY A 937 4.06 -24.97 72.26
N ALA A 938 3.22 -25.57 73.12
CA ALA A 938 1.95 -26.19 72.69
C ALA A 938 0.98 -25.17 72.05
N ASP A 939 1.11 -23.89 72.37
CA ASP A 939 0.36 -22.75 71.84
C ASP A 939 0.99 -22.11 70.58
N THR A 940 2.12 -22.65 70.10
CA THR A 940 2.78 -22.11 68.92
C THR A 940 1.98 -22.47 67.66
N LYS A 941 1.72 -21.47 66.80
CA LYS A 941 1.00 -21.70 65.53
C LYS A 941 1.90 -22.41 64.52
N ILE A 942 1.41 -23.53 64.00
CA ILE A 942 2.09 -24.37 63.02
C ILE A 942 1.24 -24.53 61.77
N TRP A 943 1.92 -24.51 60.63
CA TRP A 943 1.37 -24.80 59.31
C TRP A 943 2.02 -26.05 58.75
N ASN A 944 1.25 -27.12 58.63
CA ASN A 944 1.68 -28.28 57.86
C ASN A 944 1.68 -27.90 56.37
N MET A 945 2.82 -27.98 55.68
CA MET A 945 2.91 -27.55 54.28
C MET A 945 2.11 -28.43 53.31
N ARG A 946 1.49 -29.53 53.78
CA ARG A 946 0.49 -30.30 53.02
C ARG A 946 -0.91 -29.67 53.04
N TRP A 947 -1.15 -28.73 53.94
CA TRP A 947 -2.43 -28.02 54.06
C TRP A 947 -2.62 -27.00 52.95
N THR A 948 -3.89 -26.74 52.62
CA THR A 948 -4.32 -25.83 51.56
C THR A 948 -4.43 -24.40 52.13
N PRO A 949 -3.63 -23.42 51.68
CA PRO A 949 -3.50 -22.07 52.29
C PRO A 949 -4.76 -21.19 52.43
N ARG A 950 -5.93 -21.68 52.01
CA ARG A 950 -7.23 -20.96 52.06
C ARG A 950 -8.41 -21.83 52.53
N VAL A 951 -8.17 -23.09 52.85
CA VAL A 951 -9.19 -24.03 53.36
C VAL A 951 -8.83 -24.40 54.80
N ASP A 952 -7.55 -24.70 55.00
CA ASP A 952 -7.02 -25.08 56.30
C ASP A 952 -6.51 -23.83 57.02
N GLN A 953 -6.61 -23.84 58.34
CA GLN A 953 -6.15 -22.74 59.20
C GLN A 953 -4.89 -23.17 59.95
N TRP A 954 -4.07 -22.20 60.34
CA TRP A 954 -2.97 -22.44 61.27
C TRP A 954 -3.52 -23.06 62.56
N GLN A 955 -2.93 -24.17 62.99
CA GLN A 955 -3.32 -24.85 64.23
C GLN A 955 -2.25 -24.67 65.29
N LEU A 956 -2.63 -24.84 66.56
CA LEU A 956 -1.67 -24.84 67.66
C LEU A 956 -0.90 -26.17 67.67
N ALA A 957 0.38 -26.12 68.01
CA ALA A 957 1.25 -27.29 68.03
C ALA A 957 0.69 -28.44 68.90
N GLY A 958 0.04 -28.11 70.02
CA GLY A 958 -0.59 -29.07 70.92
C GLY A 958 -1.93 -29.65 70.43
N GLU A 959 -2.57 -29.03 69.44
CA GLU A 959 -3.81 -29.55 68.82
C GLU A 959 -3.50 -30.55 67.69
N MET A 960 -2.27 -30.54 67.20
CA MET A 960 -1.82 -31.47 66.16
C MET A 960 -1.43 -32.80 66.79
N SER A 961 -2.24 -33.84 66.58
CA SER A 961 -2.02 -35.19 67.16
C SER A 961 -0.60 -35.75 66.96
N GLU A 962 0.06 -35.40 65.85
CA GLU A 962 1.44 -35.80 65.52
C GLU A 962 2.55 -35.03 66.28
N LEU A 963 2.23 -33.87 66.86
CA LEU A 963 3.14 -33.06 67.68
C LEU A 963 2.76 -33.04 69.17
N ALA A 964 1.48 -33.26 69.49
CA ALA A 964 0.95 -33.27 70.86
C ALA A 964 1.72 -34.23 71.78
N ALA A 965 2.04 -35.43 71.30
CA ALA A 965 2.80 -36.44 72.05
C ALA A 965 4.24 -36.02 72.40
N LEU A 966 4.79 -34.97 71.76
CA LEU A 966 6.14 -34.46 72.02
C LEU A 966 6.16 -33.48 73.21
N PHE A 967 5.00 -32.92 73.60
CA PHE A 967 4.88 -32.00 74.74
C PHE A 967 4.71 -32.73 76.09
N ASP A 968 4.27 -33.99 76.08
CA ASP A 968 4.00 -34.77 77.31
C ASP A 968 5.28 -35.33 77.98
N ASN A 969 6.46 -35.17 77.36
CA ASN A 969 7.74 -35.68 77.88
C ASN A 969 8.64 -34.62 78.53
N ALA A 970 8.08 -33.51 79.01
CA ALA A 970 8.83 -32.56 79.83
C ALA A 970 9.07 -33.15 81.24
N ILE A 971 10.20 -33.83 81.41
CA ILE A 971 10.72 -34.30 82.71
C ILE A 971 10.87 -33.08 83.64
N PRO A 972 10.26 -33.07 84.84
CA PRO A 972 10.46 -32.00 85.80
C PRO A 972 11.81 -32.17 86.50
N ASP A 973 12.72 -31.20 86.34
CA ASP A 973 13.97 -31.17 87.10
C ASP A 973 13.76 -30.43 88.44
N PRO A 974 14.42 -30.89 89.53
CA PRO A 974 14.14 -30.48 90.90
C PRO A 974 14.95 -29.25 91.33
N GLU A 975 14.46 -28.62 92.41
CA GLU A 975 15.06 -27.57 93.25
C GLU A 975 16.42 -26.94 92.87
N SER A 976 16.43 -25.61 92.79
CA SER A 976 17.54 -24.80 93.30
C SER A 976 17.06 -23.37 93.58
N ASP A 977 16.74 -23.11 94.84
CA ASP A 977 16.98 -21.79 95.44
C ASP A 977 18.40 -21.35 95.10
N ILE A 978 18.58 -20.15 94.54
CA ILE A 978 19.61 -19.14 94.87
C ILE A 978 19.43 -17.96 93.88
N PRO A 979 19.45 -16.69 94.35
CA PRO A 979 19.21 -15.52 93.51
C PRO A 979 20.48 -14.96 92.85
N ASP A 980 20.26 -14.28 91.70
CA ASP A 980 21.00 -13.19 90.98
C ASP A 980 22.48 -12.89 91.32
N PRO A 981 23.35 -12.50 90.37
CA PRO A 981 23.19 -11.15 89.75
C PRO A 981 23.77 -10.94 88.33
N GLU A 982 23.00 -10.28 87.45
CA GLU A 982 23.32 -9.04 86.70
C GLU A 982 22.28 -8.77 85.60
#